data_AF-A0A820LRB7-F1
#
_entry.id   AF-A0A820LRB7-F1
#
_cell.length_a   1.000
_cell.length_b   1.000
_cell.length_c   1.000
_cell.angle_alpha   90.00
_cell.angle_beta   90.00
_cell.angle_gamma   90.00
#
_symmetry.space_group_name_H-M   'P 1'
#
loop_
_entity.id
_entity.type
_entity.pdbx_description
1 polymer ?
#
loop_
_entity_poly.entity_id
_entity_poly.type
_entity_poly.pdbx_seq_one_letter_code
_entity_poly.pdbx_strand_id
1 'polypeptide(L)'
;GGRGIGSGFYQAIVFGEHGPTLNINNIYRYFYQNYNLIEFLSCYLNYDIRKYGIPPKDHPLLVQNILMFLWFVISLSNKICQYRLKSFGCPASEHKYTINGSKQITAVDYFRDKLNIRLCNPHLPVVEVYNPNDENQSYFLPIELVNVDKGQTNLQSLTTAQHAKIEKKTVVSPEERYKMIRHIDNEREFNQDLYLKEFGITVNADEMIMLPARILPRPKIKYKSSHDDLDGNVIERVQIGKWCLNNRFDKTYEIRTWAVVFVSPHEPNDHQIGLTRKIAQKIPEAMLKYGIRFNPSSIEKFIAAEEEKILVHTIELRKRKCEIIFYILHQAGYCIYYMIKCFEYWKKLGIVIRCIDFKHLESNNTSSKMNQYVRNLFGIFNTTADGVNQFVSSIQSLTSPLVQRDIFMFFGIVCTNRTCSRERPPIVTIIGSKDSTGTKYADRVQFSPQEKIPLEFINDLHIYVRELLCEFSNYNSYLPNKLILYRAGVDDGSFEKILDNELPAIRRACQELYGHNPLPKICFIVVKNDHNTCFFTFDEQSNQANNVQPGTVIDTDIVLRNGFDFYLNSHTTIPGTSQPTFYQVLYDDIGFTSDDIQQLTYYLCHTDVRCTNVIHVPAPIHCPGDGRRVALELSQVIVLSEYDPMLNMNNIFGCFY
;
A
#
# COMPACT_ATOMS: atom_id res chain seq x y z
N GLY A 1 17.15 2.82 -14.70
CA GLY A 1 16.09 2.82 -15.72
C GLY A 1 15.73 4.19 -16.26
N GLY A 2 16.70 5.09 -16.49
CA GLY A 2 16.44 6.38 -17.18
C GLY A 2 15.48 7.34 -16.49
N ARG A 3 15.28 7.20 -15.18
CA ARG A 3 14.37 8.05 -14.37
C ARG A 3 15.18 8.99 -13.47
N GLY A 4 14.66 10.19 -13.24
CA GLY A 4 15.19 11.20 -12.31
C GLY A 4 14.13 11.58 -11.27
N ILE A 5 14.56 12.25 -10.20
CA ILE A 5 13.68 12.81 -9.17
C ILE A 5 13.78 14.33 -9.30
N GLY A 6 12.64 15.01 -9.41
CA GLY A 6 12.51 16.45 -9.29
C GLY A 6 11.83 16.83 -7.98
N SER A 7 12.28 17.92 -7.37
CA SER A 7 11.60 18.59 -6.28
C SER A 7 10.70 19.70 -6.80
N GLY A 8 9.58 19.92 -6.14
CA GLY A 8 8.65 21.02 -6.36
C GLY A 8 7.88 21.29 -5.07
N PHE A 9 6.78 22.02 -5.14
CA PHE A 9 5.94 22.24 -3.97
C PHE A 9 4.46 22.11 -4.32
N TYR A 10 3.71 21.70 -3.32
CA TYR A 10 2.27 21.78 -3.25
C TYR A 10 1.87 23.14 -2.71
N GLN A 11 0.82 23.72 -3.28
CA GLN A 11 0.19 24.95 -2.81
C GLN A 11 -1.32 24.79 -2.94
N ALA A 12 -2.06 25.07 -1.86
CA ALA A 12 -3.51 25.18 -1.89
C ALA A 12 -4.00 26.17 -0.85
N ILE A 13 -5.13 26.82 -1.13
CA ILE A 13 -5.85 27.63 -0.15
C ILE A 13 -6.84 26.70 0.57
N VAL A 14 -6.77 26.67 1.89
CA VAL A 14 -7.65 25.89 2.76
C VAL A 14 -8.48 26.87 3.59
N PHE A 15 -9.79 26.65 3.63
CA PHE A 15 -10.71 27.45 4.43
C PHE A 15 -10.99 26.73 5.74
N GLY A 16 -10.61 27.36 6.85
CA GLY A 16 -10.91 26.86 8.20
C GLY A 16 -11.64 27.90 9.06
N GLU A 17 -11.76 27.62 10.35
CA GLU A 17 -12.26 28.55 11.36
C GLU A 17 -11.53 29.90 11.37
N HIS A 18 -10.20 29.87 11.21
CA HIS A 18 -9.33 31.03 11.16
C HIS A 18 -9.48 31.83 9.85
N GLY A 19 -10.18 31.30 8.85
CA GLY A 19 -10.34 31.89 7.52
C GLY A 19 -9.46 31.21 6.46
N PRO A 20 -9.16 31.91 5.35
CA PRO A 20 -8.33 31.36 4.27
C PRO A 20 -6.87 31.24 4.73
N THR A 21 -6.31 30.04 4.60
CA THR A 21 -4.92 29.71 4.94
C THR A 21 -4.20 29.13 3.73
N LEU A 22 -2.94 29.51 3.52
CA LEU A 22 -2.13 28.99 2.42
C LEU A 22 -1.34 27.77 2.89
N ASN A 23 -1.72 26.58 2.44
CA ASN A 23 -1.04 25.33 2.74
C ASN A 23 0.07 25.07 1.71
N ILE A 24 1.31 25.07 2.19
CA ILE A 24 2.53 24.83 1.38
C ILE A 24 3.24 23.59 1.89
N ASN A 25 3.66 22.73 0.98
CA ASN A 25 4.51 21.58 1.31
C ASN A 25 5.50 21.28 0.19
N ASN A 26 6.70 20.83 0.53
CA ASN A 26 7.65 20.34 -0.47
C ASN A 26 7.23 18.94 -0.96
N ILE A 27 7.24 18.73 -2.28
CA ILE A 27 6.86 17.47 -2.92
C ILE A 27 7.97 16.98 -3.85
N TYR A 28 8.09 15.66 -3.95
CA TYR A 28 8.99 15.03 -4.90
C TYR A 28 8.19 14.27 -5.93
N ARG A 29 8.60 14.39 -7.19
CA ARG A 29 8.03 13.61 -8.29
C ARG A 29 9.16 13.05 -9.13
N TYR A 30 8.99 11.82 -9.60
CA TYR A 30 9.94 11.21 -10.52
C TYR A 30 9.47 11.42 -11.95
N PHE A 31 10.42 11.51 -12.87
CA PHE A 31 10.20 11.76 -14.30
C PHE A 31 11.18 10.93 -15.11
N TYR A 32 10.91 10.75 -16.39
CA TYR A 32 11.94 10.27 -17.31
C TYR A 32 12.95 11.39 -17.57
N GLN A 33 14.24 11.04 -17.52
CA GLN A 33 15.31 12.01 -17.82
C GLN A 33 15.36 12.26 -19.31
N ASN A 34 15.73 13.49 -19.69
CA ASN A 34 15.97 13.86 -21.07
C ASN A 34 17.33 13.29 -21.52
N TYR A 35 17.33 11.98 -21.77
CA TYR A 35 18.47 11.24 -22.26
C TYR A 35 18.30 10.94 -23.75
N ASN A 36 19.42 10.80 -24.43
CA ASN A 36 19.44 10.13 -25.71
C ASN A 36 18.88 8.71 -25.56
N LEU A 37 18.16 8.22 -26.56
CA LEU A 37 17.49 6.92 -26.49
C LEU A 37 18.50 5.77 -26.25
N ILE A 38 19.75 5.92 -26.71
CA ILE A 38 20.82 4.97 -26.37
C ILE A 38 21.09 4.94 -24.86
N GLU A 39 21.28 6.10 -24.25
CA GLU A 39 21.58 6.22 -22.82
C GLU A 39 20.40 5.78 -21.97
N PHE A 40 19.20 6.14 -22.40
CA PHE A 40 17.96 5.72 -21.78
C PHE A 40 17.84 4.19 -21.75
N LEU A 41 18.00 3.53 -22.90
CA LEU A 41 17.91 2.07 -22.99
C LEU A 41 19.05 1.36 -22.27
N SER A 42 20.28 1.87 -22.32
CA SER A 42 21.39 1.34 -21.51
C SER A 42 21.07 1.41 -20.01
N CYS A 43 20.49 2.52 -19.54
CA CYS A 43 20.06 2.65 -18.16
C CYS A 43 18.87 1.75 -17.80
N TYR A 44 18.00 1.43 -18.76
CA TYR A 44 16.82 0.57 -18.58
C TYR A 44 17.21 -0.90 -18.52
N LEU A 45 18.02 -1.34 -19.47
CA LEU A 45 18.50 -2.72 -19.62
C LEU A 45 19.66 -3.06 -18.68
N ASN A 46 20.27 -2.07 -18.04
CA ASN A 46 21.38 -2.21 -17.10
C ASN A 46 22.67 -2.79 -17.74
N TYR A 47 22.90 -2.49 -19.02
CA TYR A 47 24.15 -2.74 -19.73
C TYR A 47 24.34 -1.72 -20.86
N ASP A 48 25.55 -1.57 -21.37
CA ASP A 48 25.84 -0.61 -22.45
C ASP A 48 25.47 -1.17 -23.83
N ILE A 49 24.34 -0.72 -24.38
CA ILE A 49 23.87 -1.20 -25.68
C ILE A 49 24.83 -0.83 -26.82
N ARG A 50 25.67 0.20 -26.65
CA ARG A 50 26.68 0.58 -27.66
C ARG A 50 27.66 -0.56 -27.93
N LYS A 51 27.93 -1.39 -26.91
CA LYS A 51 28.85 -2.53 -26.99
C LYS A 51 28.16 -3.84 -27.34
N TYR A 52 27.00 -4.11 -26.73
CA TYR A 52 26.35 -5.42 -26.80
C TYR A 52 25.17 -5.47 -27.78
N GLY A 53 24.74 -4.33 -28.32
CA GLY A 53 23.54 -4.23 -29.14
C GLY A 53 22.25 -4.41 -28.35
N ILE A 54 21.12 -4.46 -29.05
CA ILE A 54 19.82 -4.83 -28.49
C ILE A 54 19.35 -6.09 -29.21
N PRO A 55 19.16 -7.23 -28.52
CA PRO A 55 18.67 -8.45 -29.14
C PRO A 55 17.32 -8.22 -29.85
N PRO A 56 17.14 -8.67 -31.11
CA PRO A 56 15.88 -8.47 -31.83
C PRO A 56 14.63 -9.00 -31.12
N LYS A 57 14.77 -10.09 -30.35
CA LYS A 57 13.70 -10.64 -29.50
C LYS A 57 13.19 -9.69 -28.43
N ASP A 58 14.01 -8.74 -27.99
CA ASP A 58 13.67 -7.78 -26.95
C ASP A 58 13.00 -6.52 -27.53
N HIS A 59 13.08 -6.30 -28.86
CA HIS A 59 12.54 -5.10 -29.51
C HIS A 59 11.04 -4.93 -29.27
N PRO A 60 10.17 -5.93 -29.53
CA PRO A 60 8.73 -5.78 -29.30
C PRO A 60 8.41 -5.54 -27.83
N LEU A 61 9.12 -6.24 -26.93
CA LEU A 61 8.96 -6.11 -25.49
C LEU A 61 9.33 -4.71 -24.99
N LEU A 62 10.39 -4.11 -25.52
CA LEU A 62 10.78 -2.74 -25.18
C LEU A 62 9.74 -1.72 -25.64
N VAL A 63 9.20 -1.89 -26.85
CA VAL A 63 8.13 -1.03 -27.36
C VAL A 63 6.90 -1.14 -26.48
N GLN A 64 6.43 -2.37 -26.27
CA GLN A 64 5.21 -2.68 -25.51
C GLN A 64 5.30 -2.26 -24.05
N ASN A 65 6.42 -2.52 -23.40
CA ASN A 65 6.54 -2.25 -21.98
C ASN A 65 6.75 -0.76 -21.73
N ILE A 66 7.62 -0.08 -22.47
CA ILE A 66 8.05 1.28 -22.11
C ILE A 66 7.96 2.31 -23.22
N LEU A 67 8.46 2.03 -24.43
CA LEU A 67 8.68 3.11 -25.41
C LEU A 67 7.39 3.66 -26.00
N MET A 68 6.34 2.85 -26.18
CA MET A 68 5.06 3.33 -26.70
C MET A 68 4.38 4.37 -25.77
N PHE A 69 4.73 4.36 -24.48
CA PHE A 69 4.16 5.27 -23.48
C PHE A 69 4.89 6.60 -23.39
N LEU A 70 6.03 6.76 -24.08
CA LEU A 70 6.88 7.95 -24.06
C LEU A 70 6.73 8.81 -25.30
N TRP A 71 6.98 10.10 -25.12
CA TRP A 71 7.25 11.09 -26.15
C TRP A 71 8.74 11.22 -26.36
N PHE A 72 9.11 11.46 -27.61
CA PHE A 72 10.49 11.63 -28.02
C PHE A 72 10.64 12.94 -28.77
N VAL A 73 11.77 13.61 -28.54
CA VAL A 73 12.14 14.86 -29.19
C VAL A 73 13.29 14.61 -30.14
N ILE A 74 13.15 15.16 -31.33
CA ILE A 74 14.12 15.07 -32.40
C ILE A 74 14.46 16.49 -32.82
N SER A 75 15.75 16.82 -32.74
CA SER A 75 16.28 18.13 -33.11
C SER A 75 17.14 17.96 -34.35
N LEU A 76 16.54 18.22 -35.52
CA LEU A 76 17.23 18.20 -36.81
C LEU A 76 17.00 19.54 -37.50
N SER A 77 18.07 20.14 -38.03
CA SER A 77 18.00 21.38 -38.84
C SER A 77 17.26 22.54 -38.14
N ASN A 78 17.53 22.77 -36.86
CA ASN A 78 16.91 23.81 -36.00
C ASN A 78 15.39 23.69 -35.80
N LYS A 79 14.77 22.57 -36.19
CA LYS A 79 13.38 22.25 -35.86
C LYS A 79 13.34 21.19 -34.77
N ILE A 80 12.52 21.45 -33.76
CA ILE A 80 12.26 20.53 -32.66
C ILE A 80 10.89 19.93 -32.92
N CYS A 81 10.85 18.62 -33.16
CA CYS A 81 9.61 17.88 -33.38
C CYS A 81 9.43 16.82 -32.30
N GLN A 82 8.19 16.63 -31.86
CA GLN A 82 7.77 15.61 -30.91
C GLN A 82 7.10 14.45 -31.64
N TYR A 83 7.48 13.23 -31.28
CA TYR A 83 6.95 12.00 -31.88
C TYR A 83 6.71 10.91 -30.84
N ARG A 84 5.91 9.92 -31.23
CA ARG A 84 5.78 8.62 -30.54
C ARG A 84 6.61 7.56 -31.26
N LEU A 85 7.07 6.55 -30.52
CA LEU A 85 7.82 5.44 -31.07
C LEU A 85 6.89 4.24 -31.30
N LYS A 86 6.97 3.66 -32.50
CA LYS A 86 6.11 2.56 -32.95
C LYS A 86 6.82 1.22 -33.00
N SER A 87 8.04 1.17 -33.53
CA SER A 87 8.77 -0.09 -33.71
C SER A 87 10.28 0.12 -33.83
N PHE A 88 11.03 -0.98 -33.80
CA PHE A 88 12.44 -1.01 -34.20
C PHE A 88 12.57 -1.54 -35.62
N GLY A 89 13.53 -0.99 -36.37
CA GLY A 89 13.94 -1.49 -37.68
C GLY A 89 15.27 -2.25 -37.64
N CYS A 90 15.81 -2.54 -38.83
CA CYS A 90 17.15 -3.11 -38.98
C CYS A 90 18.26 -2.13 -38.55
N PRO A 91 19.52 -2.59 -38.36
CA PRO A 91 20.65 -1.72 -38.09
C PRO A 91 20.75 -0.54 -39.06
N ALA A 92 21.19 0.63 -38.58
CA ALA A 92 21.32 1.82 -39.42
C ALA A 92 22.29 1.63 -40.60
N SER A 93 23.27 0.73 -40.49
CA SER A 93 24.14 0.31 -41.60
C SER A 93 23.40 -0.42 -42.73
N GLU A 94 22.30 -1.09 -42.42
CA GLU A 94 21.53 -1.92 -43.35
C GLU A 94 20.23 -1.24 -43.81
N HIS A 95 19.70 -0.32 -43.00
CA HIS A 95 18.48 0.40 -43.32
C HIS A 95 18.67 1.29 -44.55
N LYS A 96 17.73 1.25 -45.50
CA LYS A 96 17.80 2.00 -46.75
C LYS A 96 16.60 2.93 -46.92
N TYR A 97 16.87 4.20 -47.20
CA TYR A 97 15.87 5.18 -47.61
C TYR A 97 15.76 5.23 -49.13
N THR A 98 14.54 5.45 -49.63
CA THR A 98 14.30 5.66 -51.07
C THR A 98 14.24 7.17 -51.34
N ILE A 99 15.22 7.69 -52.08
CA ILE A 99 15.25 9.08 -52.55
C ILE A 99 14.73 9.11 -53.99
N ASN A 100 13.79 10.03 -54.27
CA ASN A 100 13.25 10.29 -55.61
C ASN A 100 12.69 9.03 -56.31
N GLY A 101 12.08 8.12 -55.55
CA GLY A 101 11.34 6.96 -56.06
C GLY A 101 12.15 5.78 -56.60
N SER A 102 13.48 5.90 -56.78
CA SER A 102 14.30 4.83 -57.38
C SER A 102 15.67 4.61 -56.75
N LYS A 103 16.28 5.64 -56.14
CA LYS A 103 17.62 5.53 -55.57
C LYS A 103 17.56 5.11 -54.10
N GLN A 104 18.10 3.94 -53.78
CA GLN A 104 18.29 3.51 -52.40
C GLN A 104 19.61 4.03 -51.84
N ILE A 105 19.57 4.62 -50.67
CA ILE A 105 20.75 5.08 -49.90
C ILE A 105 20.67 4.50 -48.50
N THR A 106 21.80 4.09 -47.92
CA THR A 106 21.80 3.59 -46.53
C THR A 106 21.50 4.74 -45.56
N ALA A 107 21.03 4.44 -44.36
CA ALA A 107 20.80 5.49 -43.37
C ALA A 107 22.11 6.20 -43.01
N VAL A 108 23.21 5.46 -42.88
CA VAL A 108 24.55 6.03 -42.65
C VAL A 108 24.92 7.05 -43.74
N ASP A 109 24.78 6.68 -45.01
CA ASP A 109 25.11 7.56 -46.13
C ASP A 109 24.13 8.74 -46.24
N TYR A 110 22.84 8.52 -45.97
CA TYR A 110 21.82 9.57 -45.98
C TYR A 110 22.14 10.67 -44.96
N PHE A 111 22.36 10.31 -43.70
CA PHE A 111 22.64 11.28 -42.64
C PHE A 111 23.99 11.98 -42.85
N ARG A 112 25.00 11.27 -43.38
CA ARG A 112 26.29 11.87 -43.74
C ARG A 112 26.17 12.85 -44.89
N ASP A 113 25.57 12.45 -46.00
CA ASP A 113 25.63 13.18 -47.26
C ASP A 113 24.57 14.30 -47.35
N LYS A 114 23.40 14.13 -46.72
CA LYS A 114 22.30 15.10 -46.76
C LYS A 114 22.22 16.02 -45.55
N LEU A 115 22.55 15.50 -44.36
CA LEU A 115 22.41 16.23 -43.11
C LEU A 115 23.76 16.58 -42.46
N ASN A 116 24.88 16.13 -43.04
CA ASN A 116 26.24 16.31 -42.51
C ASN A 116 26.40 15.76 -41.08
N ILE A 117 25.71 14.65 -40.78
CA ILE A 117 25.72 13.96 -39.48
C ILE A 117 26.43 12.62 -39.67
N ARG A 118 27.56 12.44 -38.97
CA ARG A 118 28.27 11.16 -38.94
C ARG A 118 27.72 10.29 -37.82
N LEU A 119 27.11 9.16 -38.21
CA LEU A 119 26.60 8.20 -37.24
C LEU A 119 27.74 7.48 -36.52
N CYS A 120 27.65 7.39 -35.19
CA CYS A 120 28.67 6.77 -34.34
C CYS A 120 28.34 5.31 -34.02
N ASN A 121 27.06 4.95 -34.06
CA ASN A 121 26.58 3.61 -33.69
C ASN A 121 25.78 2.96 -34.82
N PRO A 122 26.37 2.73 -36.01
CA PRO A 122 25.64 2.25 -37.19
C PRO A 122 25.13 0.81 -37.05
N HIS A 123 25.70 0.01 -36.15
CA HIS A 123 25.25 -1.34 -35.82
C HIS A 123 23.97 -1.38 -34.98
N LEU A 124 23.57 -0.26 -34.37
CA LEU A 124 22.32 -0.16 -33.62
C LEU A 124 21.11 0.00 -34.55
N PRO A 125 19.92 -0.49 -34.16
CA PRO A 125 18.72 -0.39 -34.98
C PRO A 125 18.26 1.05 -35.17
N VAL A 126 17.62 1.32 -36.31
CA VAL A 126 16.76 2.51 -36.45
C VAL A 126 15.45 2.30 -35.68
N VAL A 127 14.78 3.38 -35.31
CA VAL A 127 13.46 3.36 -34.67
C VAL A 127 12.43 4.03 -35.58
N GLU A 128 11.26 3.42 -35.70
CA GLU A 128 10.11 4.00 -36.38
C GLU A 128 9.38 4.94 -35.42
N VAL A 129 9.29 6.21 -35.79
CA VAL A 129 8.57 7.24 -35.05
C VAL A 129 7.43 7.82 -35.89
N TYR A 130 6.37 8.27 -35.25
CA TYR A 130 5.20 8.85 -35.92
C TYR A 130 4.62 10.00 -35.10
N ASN A 131 3.89 10.89 -35.77
CA ASN A 131 3.14 11.94 -35.10
C ASN A 131 1.70 11.45 -34.88
N PRO A 132 1.17 11.41 -33.65
CA PRO A 132 -0.20 10.98 -33.40
C PRO A 132 -1.27 11.81 -34.12
N ASN A 133 -0.95 13.04 -34.52
CA ASN A 133 -1.86 13.90 -35.29
C ASN A 133 -1.84 13.57 -36.80
N ASP A 134 -0.91 12.73 -37.27
CA ASP A 134 -0.79 12.27 -38.66
C ASP A 134 -0.29 10.81 -38.69
N GLU A 135 -1.20 9.87 -38.40
CA GLU A 135 -0.87 8.44 -38.27
C GLU A 135 -0.38 7.79 -39.56
N ASN A 136 -0.66 8.40 -40.72
CA ASN A 136 -0.26 7.88 -42.02
C ASN A 136 1.22 8.13 -42.34
N GLN A 137 1.91 8.94 -41.53
CA GLN A 137 3.30 9.29 -41.75
C GLN A 137 4.20 8.77 -40.62
N SER A 138 5.04 7.79 -40.94
CA SER A 138 6.10 7.32 -40.06
C SER A 138 7.50 7.54 -40.66
N TYR A 139 8.47 7.73 -39.76
CA TYR A 139 9.85 8.03 -40.09
C TYR A 139 10.76 7.03 -39.37
N PHE A 140 11.71 6.46 -40.10
CA PHE A 140 12.76 5.66 -39.48
C PHE A 140 13.95 6.56 -39.17
N LEU A 141 14.44 6.54 -37.93
CA LEU A 141 15.55 7.39 -37.49
C LEU A 141 16.57 6.56 -36.70
N PRO A 142 17.89 6.79 -36.89
CA PRO A 142 18.91 6.20 -36.05
C PRO A 142 18.66 6.52 -34.57
N ILE A 143 18.77 5.51 -33.72
CA ILE A 143 18.46 5.63 -32.29
C ILE A 143 19.28 6.72 -31.58
N GLU A 144 20.48 7.04 -32.07
CA GLU A 144 21.34 8.10 -31.52
C GLU A 144 20.85 9.52 -31.81
N LEU A 145 19.84 9.71 -32.66
CA LEU A 145 19.26 11.02 -32.98
C LEU A 145 17.93 11.28 -32.24
N VAL A 146 17.48 10.32 -31.43
CA VAL A 146 16.20 10.37 -30.73
C VAL A 146 16.45 10.61 -29.25
N ASN A 147 15.82 11.63 -28.65
CA ASN A 147 15.91 11.91 -27.23
C ASN A 147 14.55 11.71 -26.56
N VAL A 148 14.55 11.26 -25.31
CA VAL A 148 13.32 11.17 -24.50
C VAL A 148 12.89 12.59 -24.12
N ASP A 149 11.63 12.95 -24.34
CA ASP A 149 11.14 14.28 -23.99
C ASP A 149 11.20 14.53 -22.48
N LYS A 150 11.39 15.80 -22.09
CA LYS A 150 11.52 16.22 -20.69
C LYS A 150 10.16 16.29 -20.00
N GLY A 151 10.15 16.11 -18.67
CA GLY A 151 8.97 16.38 -17.83
C GLY A 151 7.82 15.36 -17.95
N GLN A 152 8.06 14.21 -18.58
CA GLN A 152 7.04 13.20 -18.78
C GLN A 152 6.71 12.43 -17.48
N THR A 153 5.41 12.37 -17.16
CA THR A 153 4.88 11.78 -15.92
C THR A 153 4.12 10.46 -16.10
N ASN A 154 3.99 9.96 -17.34
CA ASN A 154 3.31 8.70 -17.63
C ASN A 154 4.27 7.53 -17.35
N LEU A 155 4.41 7.17 -16.07
CA LEU A 155 5.47 6.29 -15.58
C LEU A 155 4.90 4.91 -15.27
N GLN A 156 5.61 3.86 -15.69
CA GLN A 156 5.35 2.52 -15.16
C GLN A 156 5.66 2.48 -13.66
N SER A 157 5.12 1.48 -12.96
CA SER A 157 5.43 1.27 -11.54
C SER A 157 6.94 1.21 -11.28
N LEU A 158 7.34 1.70 -10.11
CA LEU A 158 8.73 1.64 -9.67
C LEU A 158 9.01 0.23 -9.13
N THR A 159 10.21 -0.28 -9.36
CA THR A 159 10.64 -1.51 -8.72
C THR A 159 10.90 -1.29 -7.23
N THR A 160 10.87 -2.34 -6.40
CA THR A 160 11.17 -2.24 -4.96
C THR A 160 12.52 -1.56 -4.69
N ALA A 161 13.53 -1.87 -5.50
CA ALA A 161 14.84 -1.23 -5.40
C ALA A 161 14.83 0.26 -5.79
N GLN A 162 13.97 0.65 -6.74
CA GLN A 162 13.78 2.06 -7.09
C GLN A 162 13.01 2.81 -6.00
N HIS A 163 11.94 2.22 -5.45
CA HIS A 163 11.22 2.76 -4.30
C HIS A 163 12.16 3.03 -3.12
N ALA A 164 12.98 2.05 -2.72
CA ALA A 164 13.94 2.21 -1.63
C ALA A 164 14.98 3.33 -1.90
N LYS A 165 15.41 3.50 -3.16
CA LYS A 165 16.31 4.61 -3.55
C LYS A 165 15.64 5.97 -3.48
N ILE A 166 14.36 6.07 -3.85
CA ILE A 166 13.59 7.30 -3.77
C ILE A 166 13.32 7.65 -2.32
N GLU A 167 12.80 6.70 -1.54
CA GLU A 167 12.52 6.87 -0.10
C GLU A 167 13.75 7.38 0.64
N LYS A 168 14.92 6.76 0.42
CA LYS A 168 16.18 7.21 1.04
C LYS A 168 16.56 8.66 0.68
N LYS A 169 16.11 9.18 -0.46
CA LYS A 169 16.40 10.56 -0.91
C LYS A 169 15.32 11.57 -0.52
N THR A 170 14.08 11.13 -0.33
CA THR A 170 12.93 12.01 -0.09
C THR A 170 12.51 12.06 1.37
N VAL A 171 12.91 11.08 2.18
CA VAL A 171 12.70 11.10 3.63
C VAL A 171 13.64 12.14 4.25
N VAL A 172 13.02 13.19 4.80
CA VAL A 172 13.69 14.32 5.45
C VAL A 172 13.20 14.45 6.89
N SER A 173 14.06 14.95 7.78
CA SER A 173 13.69 15.22 9.16
C SER A 173 12.63 16.34 9.27
N PRO A 174 11.87 16.44 10.38
CA PRO A 174 10.95 17.57 10.60
C PRO A 174 11.64 18.93 10.47
N GLU A 175 12.83 19.08 11.03
CA GLU A 175 13.63 20.31 10.95
C GLU A 175 14.02 20.68 9.52
N GLU A 176 14.51 19.71 8.75
CA GLU A 176 14.83 19.95 7.33
C GLU A 176 13.58 20.29 6.54
N ARG A 177 12.46 19.58 6.76
CA ARG A 177 11.21 19.88 6.06
C ARG A 177 10.69 21.27 6.40
N TYR A 178 10.73 21.67 7.66
CA TYR A 178 10.38 23.01 8.11
C TYR A 178 11.20 24.08 7.36
N LYS A 179 12.54 23.91 7.31
CA LYS A 179 13.43 24.80 6.55
C LYS A 179 13.12 24.82 5.06
N MET A 180 12.83 23.67 4.45
CA MET A 180 12.46 23.61 3.04
C MET A 180 11.17 24.37 2.75
N ILE A 181 10.15 24.25 3.61
CA ILE A 181 8.89 24.99 3.46
C ILE A 181 9.13 26.49 3.59
N ARG A 182 9.91 26.92 4.59
CA ARG A 182 10.29 28.34 4.76
C ARG A 182 11.11 28.88 3.59
N HIS A 183 11.90 28.04 2.93
CA HIS A 183 12.66 28.45 1.76
C HIS A 183 11.78 28.73 0.54
N ILE A 184 10.70 27.97 0.35
CA ILE A 184 9.76 28.17 -0.78
C ILE A 184 9.15 29.58 -0.73
N ASP A 185 8.84 30.07 0.46
CA ASP A 185 8.33 31.43 0.63
C ASP A 185 9.34 32.49 0.17
N ASN A 186 10.58 32.39 0.65
CA ASN A 186 11.68 33.28 0.23
C ASN A 186 11.94 33.23 -1.27
N GLU A 187 11.81 32.06 -1.91
CA GLU A 187 11.99 31.92 -3.36
C GLU A 187 10.83 32.50 -4.18
N ARG A 188 9.60 32.43 -3.65
CA ARG A 188 8.39 32.84 -4.38
C ARG A 188 8.03 34.28 -4.19
N GLU A 189 8.43 34.87 -3.06
CA GLU A 189 8.12 36.25 -2.71
C GLU A 189 6.65 36.56 -2.98
N PHE A 190 5.71 35.80 -2.39
CA PHE A 190 4.29 35.83 -2.77
C PHE A 190 3.70 37.24 -2.81
N ASN A 191 4.10 38.11 -1.88
CA ASN A 191 3.64 39.50 -1.81
C ASN A 191 4.19 40.40 -2.93
N GLN A 192 5.10 39.92 -3.77
CA GLN A 192 5.59 40.59 -4.98
C GLN A 192 4.84 40.14 -6.24
N ASP A 193 4.09 39.03 -6.19
CA ASP A 193 3.32 38.51 -7.31
C ASP A 193 2.28 39.53 -7.81
N LEU A 194 2.32 39.82 -9.12
CA LEU A 194 1.49 40.84 -9.74
C LEU A 194 0.00 40.50 -9.68
N TYR A 195 -0.35 39.22 -9.77
CA TYR A 195 -1.75 38.79 -9.72
C TYR A 195 -2.27 38.91 -8.29
N LEU A 196 -1.52 38.45 -7.29
CA LEU A 196 -1.96 38.57 -5.89
C LEU A 196 -2.19 40.03 -5.48
N LYS A 197 -1.31 40.95 -5.91
CA LYS A 197 -1.46 42.39 -5.70
C LYS A 197 -2.73 42.95 -6.34
N GLU A 198 -3.03 42.57 -7.59
CA GLU A 198 -4.22 43.03 -8.30
C GLU A 198 -5.52 42.58 -7.60
N PHE A 199 -5.52 41.37 -7.04
CA PHE A 199 -6.64 40.87 -6.23
C PHE A 199 -6.64 41.41 -4.78
N GLY A 200 -5.69 42.24 -4.38
CA GLY A 200 -5.57 42.77 -3.02
C GLY A 200 -5.27 41.70 -1.97
N ILE A 201 -4.66 40.58 -2.36
CA ILE A 201 -4.33 39.46 -1.48
C ILE A 201 -2.91 39.64 -0.95
N THR A 202 -2.77 39.61 0.37
CA THR A 202 -1.47 39.58 1.07
C THR A 202 -1.31 38.27 1.81
N VAL A 203 -0.14 37.65 1.67
CA VAL A 203 0.20 36.40 2.37
C VAL A 203 1.11 36.75 3.54
N ASN A 204 0.68 36.43 4.78
CA ASN A 204 1.61 36.43 5.91
C ASN A 204 2.46 35.17 5.81
N ALA A 205 3.72 35.35 5.42
CA ALA A 205 4.65 34.25 5.23
C ALA A 205 5.82 34.27 6.22
N ASP A 206 5.91 35.34 7.01
CA ASP A 206 6.90 35.50 8.07
C ASP A 206 6.70 34.49 9.20
N GLU A 207 5.48 33.99 9.41
CA GLU A 207 5.14 33.04 10.47
C GLU A 207 4.27 31.89 9.94
N MET A 208 4.52 30.67 10.45
CA MET A 208 3.56 29.59 10.28
C MET A 208 2.44 29.76 11.30
N ILE A 209 1.23 29.29 10.96
CA ILE A 209 0.10 29.34 11.88
C ILE A 209 0.40 28.54 13.15
N MET A 210 0.23 29.19 14.30
CA MET A 210 0.34 28.56 15.61
C MET A 210 -1.01 27.98 16.00
N LEU A 211 -1.04 26.68 16.25
CA LEU A 211 -2.28 25.93 16.49
C LEU A 211 -2.31 25.40 17.93
N PRO A 212 -3.43 25.56 18.66
CA PRO A 212 -3.63 24.82 19.89
C PRO A 212 -3.77 23.33 19.56
N ALA A 213 -3.10 22.50 20.34
CA ALA A 213 -3.13 21.06 20.16
C ALA A 213 -3.25 20.36 21.52
N ARG A 214 -3.90 19.20 21.54
CA ARG A 214 -4.09 18.39 22.75
C ARG A 214 -3.42 17.03 22.56
N ILE A 215 -2.86 16.46 23.62
CA ILE A 215 -2.29 15.12 23.57
C ILE A 215 -3.23 14.18 24.32
N LEU A 216 -3.84 13.25 23.58
CA LEU A 216 -4.72 12.24 24.15
C LEU A 216 -3.97 11.30 25.09
N PRO A 217 -4.63 10.84 26.17
CA PRO A 217 -4.05 9.85 27.06
C PRO A 217 -3.83 8.52 26.33
N ARG A 218 -2.70 7.87 26.61
CA ARG A 218 -2.39 6.57 26.01
C ARG A 218 -3.26 5.46 26.61
N PRO A 219 -3.73 4.49 25.79
CA PRO A 219 -4.48 3.36 26.31
C PRO A 219 -3.59 2.43 27.15
N LYS A 220 -4.24 1.68 28.03
CA LYS A 220 -3.63 0.55 28.75
C LYS A 220 -3.93 -0.74 27.98
N ILE A 221 -2.89 -1.47 27.59
CA ILE A 221 -3.00 -2.74 26.84
C ILE A 221 -2.98 -3.90 27.83
N LYS A 222 -4.02 -4.74 27.82
CA LYS A 222 -4.14 -5.92 28.68
C LYS A 222 -3.62 -7.16 27.95
N TYR A 223 -2.83 -7.95 28.65
CA TYR A 223 -2.34 -9.28 28.27
C TYR A 223 -2.53 -10.25 29.44
N LYS A 224 -2.34 -11.56 29.19
CA LYS A 224 -2.35 -12.57 30.24
C LYS A 224 -0.98 -12.66 30.93
N SER A 225 -0.98 -12.75 32.25
CA SER A 225 0.24 -12.93 33.05
C SER A 225 1.07 -14.13 32.57
N SER A 226 2.39 -13.97 32.52
CA SER A 226 3.33 -15.07 32.30
C SER A 226 3.61 -15.90 33.56
N HIS A 227 3.27 -15.38 34.75
CA HIS A 227 3.38 -16.06 36.03
C HIS A 227 2.10 -16.88 36.26
N ASP A 228 2.23 -18.20 36.28
CA ASP A 228 1.08 -19.12 36.43
C ASP A 228 0.39 -18.97 37.80
N ASP A 229 1.05 -18.36 38.80
CA ASP A 229 0.50 -18.09 40.15
C ASP A 229 -0.43 -16.86 40.22
N LEU A 230 -0.45 -16.03 39.16
CA LEU A 230 -1.31 -14.87 39.04
C LEU A 230 -2.30 -15.14 37.91
N ASP A 231 -3.47 -15.67 38.23
CA ASP A 231 -4.56 -15.93 37.27
C ASP A 231 -5.28 -14.61 36.90
N GLY A 232 -4.50 -13.62 36.46
CA GLY A 232 -4.92 -12.24 36.26
C GLY A 232 -4.29 -11.59 35.02
N ASN A 233 -4.99 -10.57 34.53
CA ASN A 233 -4.52 -9.75 33.40
C ASN A 233 -3.46 -8.75 33.86
N VAL A 234 -2.41 -8.61 33.07
CA VAL A 234 -1.32 -7.63 33.26
C VAL A 234 -1.48 -6.49 32.26
N ILE A 235 -1.10 -5.28 32.68
CA ILE A 235 -1.14 -4.09 31.84
C ILE A 235 0.26 -3.77 31.32
N GLU A 236 0.44 -3.86 30.00
CA GLU A 236 1.61 -3.32 29.31
C GLU A 236 1.37 -1.83 29.03
N ARG A 237 2.33 -0.98 29.43
CA ARG A 237 2.23 0.47 29.22
C ARG A 237 2.75 0.84 27.83
N VAL A 238 1.94 1.60 27.09
CA VAL A 238 2.33 2.15 25.79
C VAL A 238 3.35 3.28 26.00
N GLN A 239 4.56 3.09 25.49
CA GLN A 239 5.58 4.12 25.40
C GLN A 239 5.29 5.05 24.20
N ILE A 240 6.26 5.80 23.70
CA ILE A 240 6.04 6.70 22.55
C ILE A 240 5.84 5.86 21.28
N GLY A 241 4.57 5.56 20.95
CA GLY A 241 4.12 4.86 19.74
C GLY A 241 4.44 3.36 19.66
N LYS A 242 4.89 2.74 20.75
CA LYS A 242 5.19 1.30 20.81
C LYS A 242 5.05 0.74 22.23
N TRP A 243 4.89 -0.57 22.33
CA TRP A 243 5.02 -1.31 23.58
C TRP A 243 5.76 -2.62 23.34
N CYS A 244 6.22 -3.24 24.43
CA CYS A 244 6.88 -4.55 24.39
C CYS A 244 5.90 -5.62 24.85
N LEU A 245 5.86 -6.74 24.13
CA LEU A 245 5.18 -7.94 24.60
C LEU A 245 6.12 -8.74 25.49
N ASN A 246 5.99 -8.58 26.81
CA ASN A 246 6.73 -9.38 27.79
C ASN A 246 5.90 -10.53 28.37
N ASN A 247 4.59 -10.46 28.17
CA ASN A 247 3.58 -11.36 28.72
C ASN A 247 3.00 -12.33 27.66
N ARG A 248 2.02 -13.14 28.05
CA ARG A 248 1.35 -14.12 27.18
C ARG A 248 0.15 -13.50 26.47
N PHE A 249 -0.22 -14.06 25.33
CA PHE A 249 -1.49 -13.71 24.70
C PHE A 249 -2.66 -14.09 25.59
N ASP A 250 -3.75 -13.32 25.52
CA ASP A 250 -4.92 -13.46 26.38
C ASP A 250 -5.61 -14.83 26.23
N LYS A 251 -5.92 -15.19 24.98
CA LYS A 251 -6.51 -16.48 24.61
C LYS A 251 -5.65 -17.16 23.54
N THR A 252 -5.14 -18.33 23.86
CA THR A 252 -4.29 -19.16 22.99
C THR A 252 -4.87 -20.56 22.83
N TYR A 253 -4.34 -21.31 21.86
CA TYR A 253 -4.70 -22.70 21.61
C TYR A 253 -3.46 -23.59 21.49
N GLU A 254 -3.69 -24.88 21.62
CA GLU A 254 -2.70 -25.92 21.34
C GLU A 254 -2.81 -26.35 19.87
N ILE A 255 -1.67 -26.38 19.19
CA ILE A 255 -1.55 -26.80 17.79
C ILE A 255 -0.93 -28.18 17.77
N ARG A 256 -1.73 -29.16 17.39
CA ARG A 256 -1.40 -30.58 17.46
C ARG A 256 -0.75 -31.07 16.19
N THR A 257 -1.14 -30.53 15.04
CA THR A 257 -0.58 -30.94 13.74
C THR A 257 -0.25 -29.72 12.90
N TRP A 258 1.02 -29.60 12.52
CA TRP A 258 1.52 -28.49 11.71
C TRP A 258 2.68 -28.94 10.82
N ALA A 259 2.96 -28.17 9.77
CA ALA A 259 3.94 -28.53 8.75
C ALA A 259 4.86 -27.38 8.37
N VAL A 260 6.07 -27.72 7.93
CA VAL A 260 7.02 -26.81 7.27
C VAL A 260 7.30 -27.37 5.88
N VAL A 261 7.04 -26.57 4.85
CA VAL A 261 7.19 -26.94 3.44
C VAL A 261 8.20 -26.01 2.79
N PHE A 262 9.37 -26.52 2.43
CA PHE A 262 10.37 -25.78 1.68
C PHE A 262 10.09 -25.88 0.17
N VAL A 263 10.06 -24.74 -0.51
CA VAL A 263 9.75 -24.62 -1.94
C VAL A 263 10.91 -23.96 -2.65
N SER A 264 11.47 -24.63 -3.66
CA SER A 264 12.63 -24.15 -4.42
C SER A 264 12.57 -24.62 -5.88
N PRO A 265 13.07 -23.81 -6.86
CA PRO A 265 13.21 -24.24 -8.26
C PRO A 265 14.12 -25.45 -8.46
N HIS A 266 15.07 -25.65 -7.54
CA HIS A 266 16.05 -26.73 -7.58
C HIS A 266 16.02 -27.55 -6.30
N GLU A 267 16.59 -28.75 -6.35
CA GLU A 267 16.75 -29.57 -5.15
C GLU A 267 17.47 -28.80 -4.04
N PRO A 268 16.96 -28.84 -2.81
CA PRO A 268 17.53 -28.07 -1.72
C PRO A 268 18.89 -28.63 -1.31
N ASN A 269 19.85 -27.76 -1.05
CA ASN A 269 21.15 -28.14 -0.51
C ASN A 269 21.10 -28.35 1.02
N ASP A 270 22.15 -28.94 1.59
CA ASP A 270 22.23 -29.26 3.03
C ASP A 270 22.05 -28.04 3.94
N HIS A 271 22.53 -26.87 3.51
CA HIS A 271 22.36 -25.61 4.25
C HIS A 271 20.89 -25.19 4.31
N GLN A 272 20.16 -25.26 3.19
CA GLN A 272 18.74 -24.94 3.11
C GLN A 272 17.90 -25.90 3.95
N ILE A 273 18.20 -27.20 3.87
CA ILE A 273 17.54 -28.25 4.67
C ILE A 273 17.82 -28.01 6.16
N GLY A 274 19.09 -27.80 6.53
CA GLY A 274 19.53 -27.58 7.90
C GLY A 274 18.88 -26.35 8.53
N LEU A 275 18.82 -25.23 7.80
CA LEU A 275 18.19 -24.01 8.29
C LEU A 275 16.67 -24.17 8.46
N THR A 276 16.01 -24.83 7.50
CA THR A 276 14.58 -25.14 7.57
C THR A 276 14.24 -25.96 8.82
N ARG A 277 14.99 -27.03 9.08
CA ARG A 277 14.83 -27.89 10.26
C ARG A 277 15.09 -27.14 11.56
N LYS A 278 16.14 -26.33 11.60
CA LYS A 278 16.48 -25.49 12.76
C LYS A 278 15.33 -24.55 13.13
N ILE A 279 14.64 -24.00 12.15
CA ILE A 279 13.48 -23.12 12.38
C ILE A 279 12.28 -23.91 12.86
N ALA A 280 12.00 -25.07 12.26
CA ALA A 280 10.94 -25.96 12.71
C ALA A 280 11.12 -26.33 14.20
N GLN A 281 12.35 -26.61 14.64
CA GLN A 281 12.63 -26.90 16.05
C GLN A 281 12.49 -25.69 16.98
N LYS A 282 12.79 -24.47 16.50
CA LYS A 282 12.71 -23.25 17.31
C LYS A 282 11.30 -22.69 17.49
N ILE A 283 10.39 -22.96 16.55
CA ILE A 283 9.02 -22.43 16.60
C ILE A 283 8.30 -22.82 17.91
N PRO A 284 8.27 -24.12 18.32
CA PRO A 284 7.62 -24.51 19.57
C PRO A 284 8.20 -23.81 20.81
N GLU A 285 9.53 -23.70 20.91
CA GLU A 285 10.22 -23.04 22.02
C GLU A 285 9.84 -21.55 22.11
N ALA A 286 9.92 -20.84 20.99
CA ALA A 286 9.63 -19.42 20.93
C ALA A 286 8.14 -19.11 21.22
N MET A 287 7.24 -20.01 20.83
CA MET A 287 5.79 -19.84 20.99
C MET A 287 5.29 -20.15 22.40
N LEU A 288 5.93 -21.09 23.09
CA LEU A 288 5.59 -21.41 24.47
C LEU A 288 5.69 -20.18 25.38
N LYS A 289 6.67 -19.30 25.12
CA LYS A 289 6.83 -18.02 25.84
C LYS A 289 5.56 -17.14 25.80
N TYR A 290 4.82 -17.16 24.70
CA TYR A 290 3.61 -16.36 24.51
C TYR A 290 2.32 -17.14 24.82
N GLY A 291 2.45 -18.36 25.35
CA GLY A 291 1.32 -19.21 25.75
C GLY A 291 0.73 -20.07 24.64
N ILE A 292 1.30 -20.08 23.43
CA ILE A 292 0.87 -20.95 22.33
C ILE A 292 1.66 -22.25 22.39
N ARG A 293 0.97 -23.38 22.50
CA ARG A 293 1.62 -24.70 22.55
C ARG A 293 1.63 -25.32 21.16
N PHE A 294 2.79 -25.75 20.69
CA PHE A 294 2.95 -26.52 19.47
C PHE A 294 3.36 -27.95 19.82
N ASN A 295 2.89 -28.91 19.04
CA ASN A 295 3.51 -30.22 18.97
C ASN A 295 5.01 -30.04 18.58
N PRO A 296 5.97 -30.57 19.36
CA PRO A 296 7.39 -30.44 19.03
C PRO A 296 7.77 -31.04 17.68
N SER A 297 7.01 -32.04 17.21
CA SER A 297 7.21 -32.68 15.91
C SER A 297 6.40 -31.97 14.81
N SER A 298 7.09 -31.51 13.78
CA SER A 298 6.48 -30.93 12.57
C SER A 298 6.51 -31.91 11.40
N ILE A 299 5.56 -31.80 10.47
CA ILE A 299 5.65 -32.49 9.17
C ILE A 299 6.58 -31.67 8.26
N GLU A 300 7.71 -32.23 7.88
CA GLU A 300 8.67 -31.57 6.98
C GLU A 300 8.52 -32.07 5.55
N LYS A 301 8.43 -31.16 4.58
CA LYS A 301 8.45 -31.49 3.16
C LYS A 301 9.35 -30.54 2.37
N PHE A 302 9.99 -31.07 1.34
CA PHE A 302 10.84 -30.33 0.41
C PHE A 302 10.30 -30.59 -0.99
N ILE A 303 9.87 -29.54 -1.67
CA ILE A 303 9.16 -29.67 -2.95
C ILE A 303 9.70 -28.68 -3.98
N ALA A 304 9.58 -29.06 -5.25
CA ALA A 304 9.88 -28.17 -6.36
C ALA A 304 8.87 -27.02 -6.41
N ALA A 305 9.32 -25.86 -6.90
CA ALA A 305 8.53 -24.66 -7.16
C ALA A 305 7.60 -24.85 -8.37
N GLU A 306 6.64 -25.77 -8.25
CA GLU A 306 5.65 -26.11 -9.28
C GLU A 306 4.25 -26.08 -8.67
N GLU A 307 3.29 -25.48 -9.39
CA GLU A 307 1.93 -25.23 -8.89
C GLU A 307 1.21 -26.53 -8.49
N GLU A 308 1.26 -27.54 -9.35
CA GLU A 308 0.61 -28.84 -9.12
C GLU A 308 1.16 -29.52 -7.86
N LYS A 309 2.50 -29.52 -7.69
CA LYS A 309 3.14 -30.13 -6.52
C LYS A 309 2.73 -29.43 -5.23
N ILE A 310 2.66 -28.10 -5.23
CA ILE A 310 2.23 -27.33 -4.06
C ILE A 310 0.78 -27.65 -3.73
N LEU A 311 -0.10 -27.70 -4.72
CA LEU A 311 -1.52 -28.01 -4.55
C LEU A 311 -1.73 -29.41 -3.94
N VAL A 312 -1.11 -30.44 -4.54
CA VAL A 312 -1.18 -31.83 -4.08
C VAL A 312 -0.73 -31.95 -2.63
N HIS A 313 0.40 -31.32 -2.29
CA HIS A 313 0.94 -31.33 -0.94
C HIS A 313 0.06 -30.59 0.07
N THR A 314 -0.53 -29.45 -0.31
CA THR A 314 -1.45 -28.70 0.55
C THR A 314 -2.68 -29.55 0.88
N ILE A 315 -3.25 -30.23 -0.13
CA ILE A 315 -4.41 -31.12 0.03
C ILE A 315 -4.06 -32.33 0.90
N GLU A 316 -2.87 -32.91 0.73
CA GLU A 316 -2.41 -34.01 1.59
C GLU A 316 -2.29 -33.57 3.06
N LEU A 317 -1.68 -32.41 3.31
CA LEU A 317 -1.57 -31.84 4.65
C LEU A 317 -2.96 -31.55 5.25
N ARG A 318 -3.91 -31.08 4.44
CA ARG A 318 -5.32 -30.94 4.84
C ARG A 318 -5.93 -32.26 5.29
N LYS A 319 -5.75 -33.33 4.51
CA LYS A 319 -6.25 -34.67 4.84
C LYS A 319 -5.65 -35.20 6.14
N ARG A 320 -4.41 -34.82 6.46
CA ARG A 320 -3.75 -35.09 7.74
C ARG A 320 -4.21 -34.20 8.90
N LYS A 321 -5.25 -33.37 8.71
CA LYS A 321 -5.75 -32.41 9.70
C LYS A 321 -4.67 -31.44 10.19
N CYS A 322 -3.76 -31.06 9.29
CA CYS A 322 -2.78 -30.03 9.57
C CYS A 322 -3.49 -28.69 9.81
N GLU A 323 -3.24 -28.07 10.95
CA GLU A 323 -3.86 -26.80 11.35
C GLU A 323 -3.10 -25.61 10.76
N ILE A 324 -1.78 -25.76 10.58
CA ILE A 324 -0.89 -24.70 10.10
C ILE A 324 0.16 -25.24 9.13
N ILE A 325 0.41 -24.52 8.05
CA ILE A 325 1.50 -24.80 7.11
C ILE A 325 2.40 -23.57 6.97
N PHE A 326 3.70 -23.74 7.24
CA PHE A 326 4.73 -22.75 6.96
C PHE A 326 5.40 -23.06 5.61
N TYR A 327 5.09 -22.27 4.57
CA TYR A 327 5.82 -22.35 3.30
C TYR A 327 7.08 -21.50 3.36
N ILE A 328 8.25 -22.12 3.28
CA ILE A 328 9.53 -21.43 3.14
C ILE A 328 9.86 -21.35 1.66
N LEU A 329 9.78 -20.14 1.10
CA LEU A 329 9.94 -19.88 -0.33
C LEU A 329 11.37 -19.44 -0.63
N HIS A 330 12.09 -20.19 -1.45
CA HIS A 330 13.43 -19.85 -1.94
C HIS A 330 13.38 -19.65 -3.45
N GLN A 331 13.54 -18.40 -3.92
CA GLN A 331 13.54 -18.07 -5.35
C GLN A 331 12.32 -18.62 -6.13
N ALA A 332 11.20 -18.88 -5.45
CA ALA A 332 10.01 -19.51 -6.01
C ALA A 332 9.21 -18.58 -6.96
N GLY A 333 9.61 -17.31 -7.07
CA GLY A 333 8.86 -16.30 -7.83
C GLY A 333 7.59 -15.83 -7.11
N TYR A 334 7.08 -14.67 -7.53
CA TYR A 334 5.89 -14.06 -6.92
C TYR A 334 4.61 -14.84 -7.21
N CYS A 335 4.50 -15.45 -8.40
CA CYS A 335 3.32 -16.23 -8.83
C CYS A 335 2.99 -17.36 -7.85
N ILE A 336 4.00 -18.10 -7.38
CA ILE A 336 3.80 -19.21 -6.43
C ILE A 336 3.27 -18.71 -5.09
N TYR A 337 3.84 -17.64 -4.56
CA TYR A 337 3.37 -17.03 -3.32
C TYR A 337 1.89 -16.62 -3.44
N TYR A 338 1.52 -15.98 -4.55
CA TYR A 338 0.14 -15.55 -4.80
C TYR A 338 -0.81 -16.72 -4.96
N MET A 339 -0.43 -17.75 -5.71
CA MET A 339 -1.24 -18.96 -5.86
C MET A 339 -1.54 -19.61 -4.51
N ILE A 340 -0.52 -19.77 -3.64
CA ILE A 340 -0.72 -20.30 -2.28
C ILE A 340 -1.75 -19.47 -1.50
N LYS A 341 -1.65 -18.13 -1.57
CA LYS A 341 -2.55 -17.22 -0.86
C LYS A 341 -3.97 -17.19 -1.44
N CYS A 342 -4.11 -17.28 -2.75
CA CYS A 342 -5.42 -17.43 -3.39
C CYS A 342 -6.06 -18.76 -2.98
N PHE A 343 -5.29 -19.84 -2.96
CA PHE A 343 -5.76 -21.16 -2.58
C PHE A 343 -6.25 -21.20 -1.12
N GLU A 344 -5.51 -20.59 -0.18
CA GLU A 344 -5.91 -20.43 1.22
C GLU A 344 -7.28 -19.73 1.35
N TYR A 345 -7.43 -18.57 0.67
CA TYR A 345 -8.61 -17.71 0.80
C TYR A 345 -9.87 -18.30 0.13
N TRP A 346 -9.78 -18.75 -1.12
CA TRP A 346 -10.94 -19.12 -1.94
C TRP A 346 -11.53 -20.48 -1.57
N LYS A 347 -10.69 -21.46 -1.23
CA LYS A 347 -11.17 -22.81 -0.89
C LYS A 347 -11.54 -22.97 0.59
N LYS A 348 -11.47 -21.89 1.39
CA LYS A 348 -11.76 -21.87 2.85
C LYS A 348 -11.27 -23.16 3.52
N LEU A 349 -10.00 -23.51 3.29
CA LEU A 349 -9.50 -24.87 3.53
C LEU A 349 -9.57 -25.30 4.99
N GLY A 350 -9.75 -24.35 5.91
CA GLY A 350 -9.69 -24.59 7.35
C GLY A 350 -8.26 -24.80 7.85
N ILE A 351 -7.26 -24.37 7.07
CA ILE A 351 -5.84 -24.43 7.43
C ILE A 351 -5.27 -23.04 7.33
N VAL A 352 -4.44 -22.66 8.29
CA VAL A 352 -3.72 -21.39 8.27
C VAL A 352 -2.39 -21.56 7.54
N ILE A 353 -2.16 -20.77 6.48
CA ILE A 353 -0.94 -20.85 5.68
C ILE A 353 -0.10 -19.60 5.90
N ARG A 354 1.20 -19.76 6.21
CA ARG A 354 2.13 -18.65 6.38
C ARG A 354 3.35 -18.85 5.49
N CYS A 355 3.60 -17.90 4.61
CA CYS A 355 4.77 -17.94 3.72
C CYS A 355 5.91 -17.12 4.33
N ILE A 356 7.13 -17.63 4.23
CA ILE A 356 8.36 -17.03 4.73
C ILE A 356 9.36 -16.99 3.57
N ASP A 357 9.95 -15.84 3.29
CA ASP A 357 11.07 -15.74 2.36
C ASP A 357 12.34 -16.33 2.99
N PHE A 358 12.96 -17.30 2.31
CA PHE A 358 14.19 -17.93 2.77
C PHE A 358 15.33 -16.92 2.99
N LYS A 359 15.45 -15.88 2.15
CA LYS A 359 16.48 -14.85 2.31
C LYS A 359 16.34 -14.10 3.64
N HIS A 360 15.10 -13.88 4.09
CA HIS A 360 14.84 -13.24 5.38
C HIS A 360 15.26 -14.14 6.54
N LEU A 361 15.09 -15.46 6.41
CA LEU A 361 15.60 -16.42 7.40
C LEU A 361 17.12 -16.36 7.49
N GLU A 362 17.81 -16.40 6.35
CA GLU A 362 19.27 -16.30 6.32
C GLU A 362 19.80 -15.01 6.95
N SER A 363 19.17 -13.88 6.65
CA SER A 363 19.57 -12.57 7.19
C SER A 363 19.34 -12.42 8.70
N ASN A 364 18.43 -13.21 9.28
CA ASN A 364 18.01 -13.11 10.68
C ASN A 364 18.54 -14.25 11.54
N ASN A 365 19.56 -14.99 11.11
CA ASN A 365 20.09 -16.20 11.77
C ASN A 365 20.51 -16.08 13.26
N THR A 366 20.52 -14.88 13.86
CA THR A 366 20.76 -14.70 15.30
C THR A 366 19.49 -15.00 16.12
N SER A 367 19.66 -15.58 17.32
CA SER A 367 18.52 -15.98 18.14
C SER A 367 17.58 -14.82 18.52
N SER A 368 18.11 -13.62 18.78
CA SER A 368 17.29 -12.45 19.15
C SER A 368 16.42 -11.94 17.98
N LYS A 369 16.99 -11.82 16.78
CA LYS A 369 16.25 -11.38 15.59
C LYS A 369 15.23 -12.41 15.14
N MET A 370 15.60 -13.70 15.18
CA MET A 370 14.64 -14.79 14.92
C MET A 370 13.45 -14.75 15.88
N ASN A 371 13.68 -14.57 17.18
CA ASN A 371 12.59 -14.53 18.17
C ASN A 371 11.63 -13.35 17.92
N GLN A 372 12.14 -12.19 17.52
CA GLN A 372 11.31 -11.04 17.14
C GLN A 372 10.51 -11.32 15.87
N TYR A 373 11.15 -11.89 14.84
CA TYR A 373 10.51 -12.24 13.57
C TYR A 373 9.38 -13.25 13.77
N VAL A 374 9.70 -14.33 14.48
CA VAL A 374 8.77 -15.38 14.92
C VAL A 374 7.61 -14.71 15.66
N ARG A 375 7.84 -13.95 16.73
CA ARG A 375 6.75 -13.27 17.47
C ARG A 375 5.77 -12.52 16.56
N ASN A 376 6.27 -11.69 15.63
CA ASN A 376 5.41 -10.90 14.75
C ASN A 376 4.60 -11.79 13.78
N LEU A 377 5.21 -12.87 13.28
CA LEU A 377 4.55 -13.83 12.39
C LEU A 377 3.39 -14.55 13.11
N PHE A 378 3.55 -14.84 14.40
CA PHE A 378 2.59 -15.61 15.17
C PHE A 378 1.47 -14.79 15.83
N GLY A 379 1.64 -13.47 16.01
CA GLY A 379 0.54 -12.59 16.40
C GLY A 379 -0.65 -12.69 15.44
N ILE A 380 -0.38 -12.77 14.14
CA ILE A 380 -1.40 -12.97 13.09
C ILE A 380 -2.04 -14.35 13.19
N PHE A 381 -1.21 -15.38 13.41
CA PHE A 381 -1.67 -16.75 13.51
C PHE A 381 -2.67 -16.92 14.66
N ASN A 382 -2.35 -16.43 15.86
CA ASN A 382 -3.19 -16.64 17.03
C ASN A 382 -4.60 -16.09 16.77
N THR A 383 -4.71 -14.88 16.20
CA THR A 383 -6.01 -14.30 15.80
C THR A 383 -6.75 -15.12 14.73
N THR A 384 -6.02 -15.73 13.79
CA THR A 384 -6.61 -16.57 12.72
C THR A 384 -7.17 -17.88 13.29
N ALA A 385 -6.53 -18.45 14.31
CA ALA A 385 -7.01 -19.61 15.06
C ALA A 385 -8.04 -19.24 16.14
N ASP A 386 -8.75 -18.12 15.97
CA ASP A 386 -9.72 -17.58 16.92
C ASP A 386 -9.17 -17.20 18.30
N GLY A 387 -7.87 -16.92 18.38
CA GLY A 387 -7.17 -16.46 19.58
C GLY A 387 -7.36 -14.98 19.80
N VAL A 388 -6.98 -14.54 20.99
CA VAL A 388 -6.96 -13.13 21.36
C VAL A 388 -5.58 -12.80 21.87
N ASN A 389 -4.93 -11.83 21.22
CA ASN A 389 -3.59 -11.41 21.61
C ASN A 389 -3.65 -10.48 22.81
N GLN A 390 -4.42 -9.39 22.68
CA GLN A 390 -4.43 -8.27 23.60
C GLN A 390 -5.79 -7.57 23.57
N PHE A 391 -6.10 -6.82 24.63
CA PHE A 391 -7.23 -5.91 24.65
C PHE A 391 -6.80 -4.49 24.98
N VAL A 392 -7.44 -3.51 24.36
CA VAL A 392 -7.40 -2.13 24.84
C VAL A 392 -8.44 -2.00 25.95
N SER A 393 -7.98 -1.83 27.18
CA SER A 393 -8.83 -1.79 28.38
C SER A 393 -10.01 -0.81 28.28
N SER A 394 -9.78 0.39 27.75
CA SER A 394 -10.81 1.41 27.62
C SER A 394 -11.90 1.02 26.62
N ILE A 395 -11.52 0.42 25.48
CA ILE A 395 -12.51 -0.10 24.51
C ILE A 395 -13.32 -1.22 25.17
N GLN A 396 -12.66 -2.15 25.85
CA GLN A 396 -13.36 -3.23 26.57
C GLN A 396 -14.35 -2.70 27.61
N SER A 397 -14.00 -1.63 28.33
CA SER A 397 -14.92 -1.00 29.29
C SER A 397 -16.13 -0.36 28.61
N LEU A 398 -15.93 0.30 27.46
CA LEU A 398 -16.98 0.94 26.67
C LEU A 398 -17.93 -0.07 26.01
N THR A 399 -17.45 -1.28 25.74
CA THR A 399 -18.18 -2.28 24.94
C THR A 399 -18.58 -3.52 25.74
N SER A 400 -18.39 -3.50 27.07
CA SER A 400 -18.74 -4.61 27.97
C SER A 400 -20.26 -4.71 28.14
N PRO A 401 -20.90 -5.81 27.69
CA PRO A 401 -22.34 -6.00 27.79
C PRO A 401 -22.86 -6.05 29.25
N LEU A 402 -21.97 -6.32 30.20
CA LEU A 402 -22.27 -6.48 31.62
C LEU A 402 -22.43 -5.13 32.34
N VAL A 403 -21.92 -4.03 31.76
CA VAL A 403 -21.89 -2.70 32.40
C VAL A 403 -22.64 -1.67 31.57
N GLN A 404 -22.55 -1.73 30.23
CA GLN A 404 -23.27 -0.87 29.31
C GLN A 404 -24.02 -1.72 28.28
N ARG A 405 -25.27 -1.34 27.98
CA ARG A 405 -26.09 -2.00 26.95
C ARG A 405 -25.59 -1.75 25.52
N ASP A 406 -24.45 -1.09 25.35
CA ASP A 406 -23.94 -0.64 24.06
C ASP A 406 -22.98 -1.67 23.47
N ILE A 407 -23.35 -2.19 22.31
CA ILE A 407 -22.62 -3.22 21.57
C ILE A 407 -22.16 -2.61 20.26
N PHE A 408 -20.88 -2.29 20.21
CA PHE A 408 -20.26 -1.66 19.05
C PHE A 408 -19.77 -2.70 18.04
N MET A 409 -19.89 -2.37 16.76
CA MET A 409 -19.18 -3.05 15.67
C MET A 409 -18.44 -1.99 14.84
N PHE A 410 -17.16 -2.27 14.55
CA PHE A 410 -16.29 -1.34 13.84
C PHE A 410 -16.11 -1.79 12.38
N PHE A 411 -16.35 -0.90 11.44
CA PHE A 411 -16.16 -1.13 10.02
C PHE A 411 -15.02 -0.30 9.46
N GLY A 412 -14.32 -0.86 8.47
CA GLY A 412 -13.39 -0.15 7.62
C GLY A 412 -13.74 -0.40 6.15
N ILE A 413 -14.03 0.65 5.40
CA ILE A 413 -14.29 0.58 3.96
C ILE A 413 -13.14 1.26 3.26
N VAL A 414 -12.34 0.50 2.51
CA VAL A 414 -11.12 0.99 1.87
C VAL A 414 -11.19 0.77 0.37
N CYS A 415 -11.17 1.87 -0.38
CA CYS A 415 -11.09 1.84 -1.83
C CYS A 415 -9.65 2.11 -2.27
N THR A 416 -9.14 1.27 -3.18
CA THR A 416 -7.81 1.43 -3.79
C THR A 416 -7.99 1.64 -5.29
N ASN A 417 -7.64 2.82 -5.79
CA ASN A 417 -7.72 3.17 -7.20
C ASN A 417 -6.52 2.67 -8.02
N ARG A 418 -6.66 2.69 -9.36
CA ARG A 418 -5.54 2.56 -10.31
C ARG A 418 -4.46 3.58 -9.95
N THR A 419 -3.26 3.10 -9.59
CA THR A 419 -2.06 3.96 -9.61
C THR A 419 -1.81 4.45 -11.03
N CYS A 420 -1.05 5.55 -11.19
CA CYS A 420 -0.72 6.15 -12.50
C CYS A 420 -0.22 5.16 -13.56
N SER A 421 0.25 3.98 -13.14
CA SER A 421 0.72 2.90 -14.00
C SER A 421 -0.35 2.06 -14.71
N ARG A 422 -1.67 2.32 -14.57
CA ARG A 422 -2.77 1.52 -15.19
C ARG A 422 -2.76 0.02 -14.84
N GLU A 423 -1.93 -0.39 -13.88
CA GLU A 423 -1.56 -1.79 -13.64
C GLU A 423 -2.52 -2.59 -12.72
N ARG A 424 -3.59 -2.00 -12.18
CA ARG A 424 -4.48 -2.72 -11.23
C ARG A 424 -5.92 -2.27 -11.35
N PRO A 425 -6.93 -3.13 -11.57
CA PRO A 425 -8.33 -2.72 -11.41
C PRO A 425 -8.57 -2.09 -10.02
N PRO A 426 -9.50 -1.13 -9.89
CA PRO A 426 -9.88 -0.61 -8.59
C PRO A 426 -10.46 -1.72 -7.70
N ILE A 427 -10.08 -1.72 -6.42
CA ILE A 427 -10.50 -2.73 -5.44
C ILE A 427 -11.17 -2.03 -4.27
N VAL A 428 -12.32 -2.55 -3.86
CA VAL A 428 -13.01 -2.14 -2.63
C VAL A 428 -12.91 -3.27 -1.63
N THR A 429 -12.47 -2.95 -0.41
CA THR A 429 -12.46 -3.87 0.72
C THR A 429 -13.36 -3.33 1.82
N ILE A 430 -14.30 -4.15 2.26
CA ILE A 430 -15.17 -3.90 3.41
C ILE A 430 -14.72 -4.83 4.54
N ILE A 431 -14.34 -4.24 5.66
CA ILE A 431 -13.86 -4.93 6.85
C ILE A 431 -14.85 -4.66 7.97
N GLY A 432 -15.21 -5.68 8.75
CA GLY A 432 -16.05 -5.57 9.94
C GLY A 432 -15.43 -6.31 11.11
N SER A 433 -15.47 -5.72 12.31
CA SER A 433 -15.02 -6.42 13.51
C SER A 433 -15.93 -7.62 13.80
N LYS A 434 -15.36 -8.73 14.29
CA LYS A 434 -16.13 -9.90 14.74
C LYS A 434 -16.53 -9.79 16.20
N ASP A 435 -15.84 -8.94 16.96
CA ASP A 435 -16.04 -8.70 18.38
C ASP A 435 -16.29 -7.22 18.65
N SER A 436 -16.86 -6.93 19.82
CA SER A 436 -17.11 -5.57 20.27
C SER A 436 -15.84 -4.85 20.76
N THR A 437 -14.73 -5.57 20.91
CA THR A 437 -13.44 -4.99 21.31
C THR A 437 -12.54 -4.59 20.14
N GLY A 438 -12.94 -4.88 18.90
CA GLY A 438 -12.19 -4.53 17.70
C GLY A 438 -10.83 -5.24 17.62
N THR A 439 -10.73 -6.48 18.10
CA THR A 439 -9.49 -7.26 18.08
C THR A 439 -9.49 -8.30 16.95
N LYS A 440 -10.67 -8.65 16.43
CA LYS A 440 -10.85 -9.60 15.34
C LYS A 440 -11.64 -8.96 14.22
N TYR A 441 -11.30 -9.29 12.98
CA TYR A 441 -11.94 -8.73 11.80
C TYR A 441 -12.25 -9.82 10.76
N ALA A 442 -13.33 -9.62 10.02
CA ALA A 442 -13.64 -10.30 8.77
C ALA A 442 -13.61 -9.27 7.63
N ASP A 443 -13.28 -9.73 6.44
CA ASP A 443 -13.26 -8.91 5.24
C ASP A 443 -14.12 -9.46 4.11
N ARG A 444 -14.54 -8.55 3.24
CA ARG A 444 -15.18 -8.77 1.95
C ARG A 444 -14.48 -7.92 0.92
N VAL A 445 -14.29 -8.48 -0.27
CA VAL A 445 -13.61 -7.80 -1.35
C VAL A 445 -14.47 -7.82 -2.60
N GLN A 446 -14.54 -6.66 -3.23
CA GLN A 446 -15.19 -6.46 -4.50
C GLN A 446 -14.18 -6.00 -5.53
N PHE A 447 -14.19 -6.66 -6.68
CA PHE A 447 -13.47 -6.27 -7.88
C PHE A 447 -14.43 -5.52 -8.80
N SER A 448 -13.95 -4.45 -9.44
CA SER A 448 -14.64 -3.90 -10.60
C SER A 448 -13.81 -4.11 -11.86
N PRO A 449 -14.39 -4.69 -12.92
CA PRO A 449 -13.73 -4.81 -14.23
C PRO A 449 -13.64 -3.48 -14.97
N GLN A 450 -14.33 -2.42 -14.51
CA GLN A 450 -14.37 -1.12 -15.18
C GLN A 450 -13.10 -0.31 -14.91
N GLU A 451 -12.63 0.43 -15.92
CA GLU A 451 -11.38 1.21 -15.86
C GLU A 451 -11.38 2.33 -14.81
N LYS A 452 -12.56 2.79 -14.42
CA LYS A 452 -12.80 3.74 -13.32
C LYS A 452 -14.08 3.33 -12.62
N ILE A 453 -13.98 2.87 -11.37
CA ILE A 453 -15.14 2.93 -10.48
C ILE A 453 -15.26 4.42 -10.10
N PRO A 454 -16.41 5.08 -10.30
CA PRO A 454 -16.68 6.27 -9.51
C PRO A 454 -16.67 5.81 -8.05
N LEU A 455 -15.66 6.18 -7.28
CA LEU A 455 -15.47 5.81 -5.86
C LEU A 455 -16.71 6.03 -4.98
N GLU A 456 -17.66 6.80 -5.50
CA GLU A 456 -18.99 7.12 -4.98
C GLU A 456 -19.95 5.91 -4.97
N PHE A 457 -19.66 4.82 -5.69
CA PHE A 457 -20.56 3.66 -5.81
C PHE A 457 -19.88 2.33 -5.52
N ILE A 458 -20.27 1.71 -4.41
CA ILE A 458 -19.93 0.33 -4.06
C ILE A 458 -21.15 -0.54 -4.35
N ASN A 459 -21.13 -1.29 -5.46
CA ASN A 459 -22.25 -2.18 -5.79
C ASN A 459 -22.41 -3.24 -4.70
N ASP A 460 -23.65 -3.56 -4.35
CA ASP A 460 -23.98 -4.61 -3.38
C ASP A 460 -23.38 -4.42 -1.98
N LEU A 461 -23.03 -3.18 -1.59
CA LEU A 461 -22.54 -2.86 -0.24
C LEU A 461 -23.47 -3.43 0.85
N HIS A 462 -24.79 -3.34 0.65
CA HIS A 462 -25.78 -3.90 1.56
C HIS A 462 -25.61 -5.41 1.80
N ILE A 463 -25.22 -6.18 0.78
CA ILE A 463 -24.97 -7.62 0.90
C ILE A 463 -23.74 -7.87 1.78
N TYR A 464 -22.63 -7.19 1.50
CA TYR A 464 -21.38 -7.36 2.25
C TYR A 464 -21.53 -6.96 3.72
N VAL A 465 -22.22 -5.84 3.99
CA VAL A 465 -22.52 -5.39 5.35
C VAL A 465 -23.41 -6.40 6.07
N ARG A 466 -24.43 -6.94 5.41
CA ARG A 466 -25.31 -7.98 5.98
C ARG A 466 -24.53 -9.23 6.35
N GLU A 467 -23.65 -9.71 5.47
CA GLU A 467 -22.83 -10.88 5.73
C GLU A 467 -21.90 -10.68 6.94
N LEU A 468 -21.28 -9.51 7.07
CA LEU A 468 -20.42 -9.18 8.21
C LEU A 468 -21.21 -9.07 9.52
N LEU A 469 -22.41 -8.48 9.48
CA LEU A 469 -23.31 -8.45 10.65
C LEU A 469 -23.75 -9.87 11.05
N CYS A 470 -24.04 -10.75 10.08
CA CYS A 470 -24.33 -12.16 10.36
C CYS A 470 -23.13 -12.87 11.01
N GLU A 471 -21.90 -12.64 10.53
CA GLU A 471 -20.69 -13.19 11.16
C GLU A 471 -20.52 -12.71 12.60
N PHE A 472 -20.76 -11.42 12.86
CA PHE A 472 -20.75 -10.87 14.21
C PHE A 472 -21.81 -11.55 15.10
N SER A 473 -23.04 -11.69 14.60
CA SER A 473 -24.13 -12.33 15.35
C SER A 473 -23.85 -13.80 15.61
N ASN A 474 -23.29 -14.53 14.66
CA ASN A 474 -22.93 -15.94 14.82
C ASN A 474 -21.82 -16.13 15.85
N TYR A 475 -20.88 -15.20 15.93
CA TYR A 475 -19.78 -15.25 16.88
C TYR A 475 -20.22 -14.87 18.30
N ASN A 476 -21.08 -13.85 18.44
CA ASN A 476 -21.44 -13.28 19.74
C ASN A 476 -22.81 -13.72 20.27
N SER A 477 -23.65 -14.34 19.44
CA SER A 477 -25.07 -14.64 19.72
C SER A 477 -25.97 -13.41 19.91
N TYR A 478 -25.50 -12.21 19.53
CA TYR A 478 -26.25 -10.97 19.55
C TYR A 478 -25.82 -10.05 18.40
N LEU A 479 -26.71 -9.14 17.99
CA LEU A 479 -26.42 -8.10 17.00
C LEU A 479 -25.88 -6.83 17.67
N PRO A 480 -25.02 -6.05 17.00
CA PRO A 480 -24.58 -4.76 17.50
C PRO A 480 -25.72 -3.74 17.49
N ASN A 481 -25.70 -2.76 18.38
CA ASN A 481 -26.65 -1.64 18.38
C ASN A 481 -26.01 -0.30 18.04
N LYS A 482 -24.67 -0.28 17.84
CA LYS A 482 -23.91 0.88 17.37
C LYS A 482 -22.88 0.43 16.31
N LEU A 483 -22.90 1.06 15.14
CA LEU A 483 -21.96 0.83 14.04
C LEU A 483 -21.08 2.06 13.87
N ILE A 484 -19.76 1.87 13.84
CA ILE A 484 -18.79 2.93 13.58
C ILE A 484 -18.06 2.58 12.31
N LEU A 485 -18.21 3.40 11.28
CA LEU A 485 -17.65 3.15 9.96
C LEU A 485 -16.55 4.14 9.65
N TYR A 486 -15.37 3.62 9.32
CA TYR A 486 -14.25 4.40 8.82
C TYR A 486 -14.09 4.18 7.32
N ARG A 487 -14.25 5.23 6.52
CA ARG A 487 -14.19 5.22 5.06
C ARG A 487 -12.89 5.87 4.57
N ALA A 488 -12.02 5.11 3.90
CA ALA A 488 -10.72 5.57 3.41
C ALA A 488 -10.57 5.42 1.89
N GLY A 489 -9.73 6.25 1.27
CA GLY A 489 -9.53 6.29 -0.18
C GLY A 489 -10.67 7.02 -0.88
N VAL A 490 -10.85 8.30 -0.53
CA VAL A 490 -11.90 9.18 -1.03
C VAL A 490 -11.32 10.52 -1.46
N ASP A 491 -11.85 11.07 -2.54
CA ASP A 491 -11.46 12.39 -3.05
C ASP A 491 -12.26 13.49 -2.33
N ASP A 492 -11.67 14.68 -2.13
CA ASP A 492 -12.25 15.77 -1.30
C ASP A 492 -13.63 16.25 -1.77
N GLY A 493 -13.93 16.12 -3.07
CA GLY A 493 -15.20 16.55 -3.67
C GLY A 493 -16.32 15.51 -3.66
N SER A 494 -16.09 14.32 -3.10
CA SER A 494 -17.04 13.19 -3.22
C SER A 494 -17.74 12.81 -1.91
N PHE A 495 -17.50 13.53 -0.80
CA PHE A 495 -17.98 13.11 0.53
C PHE A 495 -19.50 13.03 0.63
N GLU A 496 -20.22 14.06 0.16
CA GLU A 496 -21.69 14.07 0.19
C GLU A 496 -22.28 12.91 -0.61
N LYS A 497 -21.82 12.71 -1.85
CA LYS A 497 -22.30 11.63 -2.70
C LYS A 497 -21.99 10.24 -2.14
N ILE A 498 -20.82 10.07 -1.53
CA ILE A 498 -20.45 8.82 -0.85
C ILE A 498 -21.43 8.56 0.29
N LEU A 499 -21.73 9.56 1.11
CA LEU A 499 -22.69 9.43 2.20
C LEU A 499 -24.09 9.08 1.67
N ASP A 500 -24.56 9.79 0.64
CA ASP A 500 -25.87 9.60 0.03
C ASP A 500 -26.06 8.21 -0.58
N ASN A 501 -24.99 7.56 -1.04
CA ASN A 501 -25.04 6.22 -1.61
C ASN A 501 -24.79 5.12 -0.57
N GLU A 502 -23.76 5.25 0.27
CA GLU A 502 -23.31 4.19 1.16
C GLU A 502 -24.19 4.08 2.41
N LEU A 503 -24.63 5.20 3.00
CA LEU A 503 -25.43 5.19 4.23
C LEU A 503 -26.79 4.48 4.04
N PRO A 504 -27.57 4.72 2.96
CA PRO A 504 -28.79 3.96 2.72
C PRO A 504 -28.55 2.47 2.49
N ALA A 505 -27.43 2.09 1.84
CA ALA A 505 -27.09 0.68 1.64
C ALA A 505 -26.78 -0.03 2.97
N ILE A 506 -26.06 0.63 3.88
CA ILE A 506 -25.80 0.12 5.24
C ILE A 506 -27.11 -0.01 6.02
N ARG A 507 -27.98 1.00 5.99
CA ARG A 507 -29.29 0.96 6.64
C ARG A 507 -30.18 -0.15 6.09
N ARG A 508 -30.17 -0.37 4.78
CA ARG A 508 -30.89 -1.48 4.13
C ARG A 508 -30.42 -2.83 4.67
N ALA A 509 -29.11 -3.04 4.78
CA ALA A 509 -28.55 -4.28 5.36
C ALA A 509 -29.04 -4.50 6.80
N CYS A 510 -29.10 -3.44 7.59
CA CYS A 510 -29.62 -3.50 8.96
C CYS A 510 -31.12 -3.80 8.97
N GLN A 511 -31.92 -3.16 8.13
CA GLN A 511 -33.37 -3.42 8.04
C GLN A 511 -33.67 -4.87 7.67
N GLU A 512 -32.95 -5.43 6.69
CA GLU A 512 -33.10 -6.81 6.26
C GLU A 512 -32.78 -7.81 7.38
N LEU A 513 -31.75 -7.54 8.20
CA LEU A 513 -31.27 -8.48 9.21
C LEU A 513 -31.96 -8.32 10.58
N TYR A 514 -32.26 -7.09 10.99
CA TYR A 514 -32.82 -6.79 12.32
C TYR A 514 -34.33 -7.00 12.35
N GLY A 515 -35.00 -6.94 11.19
CA GLY A 515 -36.45 -7.12 11.07
C GLY A 515 -37.20 -6.08 11.90
N HIS A 516 -37.92 -6.53 12.93
CA HIS A 516 -38.67 -5.66 13.84
C HIS A 516 -37.84 -5.12 15.03
N ASN A 517 -36.58 -5.55 15.18
CA ASN A 517 -35.73 -5.05 16.24
C ASN A 517 -35.31 -3.59 15.98
N PRO A 518 -34.99 -2.81 17.03
CA PRO A 518 -34.42 -1.48 16.86
C PRO A 518 -33.18 -1.52 15.98
N LEU A 519 -33.14 -0.66 14.96
CA LEU A 519 -31.99 -0.53 14.08
C LEU A 519 -30.79 0.02 14.86
N PRO A 520 -29.56 -0.38 14.51
CA PRO A 520 -28.38 0.14 15.17
C PRO A 520 -28.17 1.60 14.78
N LYS A 521 -27.63 2.36 15.74
CA LYS A 521 -27.14 3.71 15.51
C LYS A 521 -25.84 3.67 14.70
N ILE A 522 -25.59 4.63 13.83
CA ILE A 522 -24.48 4.71 12.89
C ILE A 522 -23.69 6.01 13.10
N CYS A 523 -22.36 5.89 13.14
CA CYS A 523 -21.41 6.98 12.95
C CYS A 523 -20.55 6.69 11.72
N PHE A 524 -20.48 7.63 10.78
CA PHE A 524 -19.77 7.52 9.51
C PHE A 524 -18.65 8.56 9.43
N ILE A 525 -17.41 8.07 9.31
CA ILE A 525 -16.19 8.86 9.45
C ILE A 525 -15.33 8.66 8.21
N VAL A 526 -15.05 9.74 7.49
CA VAL A 526 -14.05 9.75 6.41
C VAL A 526 -12.66 9.86 7.02
N VAL A 527 -11.72 9.10 6.46
CA VAL A 527 -10.31 9.08 6.87
C VAL A 527 -9.41 9.36 5.67
N LYS A 528 -8.57 10.39 5.80
CA LYS A 528 -7.59 10.78 4.78
C LYS A 528 -6.19 10.85 5.36
N ASN A 529 -5.26 10.19 4.68
CA ASN A 529 -3.83 10.23 4.97
C ASN A 529 -3.01 10.76 3.77
N ASP A 530 -3.67 11.15 2.70
CA ASP A 530 -3.12 11.67 1.45
C ASP A 530 -3.36 13.18 1.30
N HIS A 531 -3.00 13.94 2.33
CA HIS A 531 -3.04 15.41 2.32
C HIS A 531 -1.65 16.01 2.51
N ASN A 532 -1.53 17.31 2.20
CA ASN A 532 -0.24 18.01 2.25
C ASN A 532 0.01 18.80 3.54
N THR A 533 -0.96 18.85 4.45
CA THR A 533 -0.79 19.52 5.76
C THR A 533 0.29 18.84 6.59
N CYS A 534 1.32 19.60 6.98
CA CYS A 534 2.40 19.16 7.86
C CYS A 534 2.29 19.88 9.21
N PHE A 535 2.66 19.19 10.28
CA PHE A 535 2.63 19.74 11.63
C PHE A 535 3.99 19.59 12.30
N PHE A 536 4.40 20.63 13.01
CA PHE A 536 5.67 20.70 13.70
C PHE A 536 5.43 21.17 15.13
N THR A 537 6.24 20.65 16.05
CA THR A 537 6.42 21.27 17.37
C THR A 537 7.71 22.08 17.34
N PHE A 538 7.70 23.25 17.94
CA PHE A 538 8.90 24.06 18.08
C PHE A 538 9.43 23.95 19.49
N ASP A 539 10.67 23.52 19.64
CA ASP A 539 11.36 23.56 20.92
C ASP A 539 12.15 24.86 21.02
N GLU A 540 11.68 25.79 21.85
CA GLU A 540 12.33 27.09 22.07
C GLU A 540 13.75 26.96 22.62
N GLN A 541 14.07 25.89 23.37
CA GLN A 541 15.39 25.71 23.96
C GLN A 541 16.44 25.29 22.93
N SER A 542 16.06 24.39 22.03
CA SER A 542 16.95 23.91 20.97
C SER A 542 16.81 24.68 19.66
N ASN A 543 15.80 25.55 19.54
CA ASN A 543 15.42 26.28 18.33
C ASN A 543 15.27 25.35 17.11
N GLN A 544 14.63 24.19 17.34
CA GLN A 544 14.47 23.12 16.35
C GLN A 544 13.00 22.70 16.23
N ALA A 545 12.58 22.48 14.98
CA ALA A 545 11.30 21.88 14.65
C ALA A 545 11.38 20.35 14.77
N ASN A 546 10.45 19.81 15.55
CA ASN A 546 10.32 18.40 15.86
C ASN A 546 8.98 17.86 15.36
N ASN A 547 8.87 16.53 15.30
CA ASN A 547 7.59 15.89 15.02
C ASN A 547 6.62 16.09 16.19
N VAL A 548 5.34 16.20 15.88
CA VAL A 548 4.27 16.15 16.87
C VAL A 548 4.27 14.80 17.58
N GLN A 549 3.90 14.79 18.88
CA GLN A 549 3.90 13.57 19.66
C GLN A 549 2.74 12.64 19.24
N PRO A 550 2.89 11.31 19.39
CA PRO A 550 1.77 10.39 19.25
C PRO A 550 0.66 10.73 20.26
N GLY A 551 -0.59 10.76 19.80
CA GLY A 551 -1.76 11.22 20.52
C GLY A 551 -2.11 12.70 20.30
N THR A 552 -1.31 13.45 19.54
CA THR A 552 -1.62 14.87 19.24
C THR A 552 -2.88 14.98 18.38
N VAL A 553 -3.84 15.77 18.82
CA VAL A 553 -5.09 16.12 18.15
C VAL A 553 -5.13 17.61 17.89
N ILE A 554 -5.57 17.98 16.69
CA ILE A 554 -5.81 19.36 16.25
C ILE A 554 -7.21 19.40 15.63
N ASP A 555 -8.12 20.10 16.29
CA ASP A 555 -9.54 20.16 15.97
C ASP A 555 -10.09 21.60 16.01
N THR A 556 -9.23 22.59 15.80
CA THR A 556 -9.55 24.03 15.80
C THR A 556 -8.71 24.76 14.75
N ASP A 557 -9.11 25.99 14.41
CA ASP A 557 -8.44 26.95 13.50
C ASP A 557 -8.38 26.55 12.02
N ILE A 558 -7.77 25.40 11.70
CA ILE A 558 -7.55 24.91 10.34
C ILE A 558 -8.60 23.88 9.87
N VAL A 559 -9.51 23.51 10.76
CA VAL A 559 -10.63 22.59 10.50
C VAL A 559 -11.88 23.37 10.05
N LEU A 560 -12.90 22.66 9.57
CA LEU A 560 -14.13 23.27 9.07
C LEU A 560 -14.94 23.91 10.21
N ARG A 561 -15.27 25.21 10.07
CA ARG A 561 -16.00 25.98 11.09
C ARG A 561 -17.34 25.40 11.57
N ASN A 562 -18.07 24.74 10.67
CA ASN A 562 -19.35 24.10 11.00
C ASN A 562 -19.27 22.58 10.81
N GLY A 563 -18.06 22.04 10.64
CA GLY A 563 -17.82 20.62 10.45
C GLY A 563 -17.46 19.93 11.76
N PHE A 564 -17.28 18.62 11.67
CA PHE A 564 -16.75 17.81 12.76
C PHE A 564 -15.56 17.02 12.24
N ASP A 565 -14.44 17.72 12.11
CA ASP A 565 -13.19 17.23 11.56
C ASP A 565 -12.01 17.52 12.48
N PHE A 566 -11.00 16.67 12.41
CA PHE A 566 -9.81 16.76 13.25
C PHE A 566 -8.63 16.03 12.61
N TYR A 567 -7.43 16.49 12.91
CA TYR A 567 -6.19 15.77 12.66
C TYR A 567 -5.78 14.99 13.91
N LEU A 568 -5.34 13.74 13.72
CA LEU A 568 -4.80 12.91 14.79
C LEU A 568 -3.47 12.29 14.35
N ASN A 569 -2.41 12.61 15.09
CA ASN A 569 -1.13 11.91 14.97
C ASN A 569 -1.11 10.72 15.92
N SER A 570 -1.48 9.53 15.46
CA SER A 570 -1.54 8.36 16.36
C SER A 570 -0.19 7.69 16.60
N HIS A 571 0.77 7.79 15.69
CA HIS A 571 1.97 6.96 15.64
C HIS A 571 3.27 7.76 15.76
N THR A 572 4.37 7.05 16.02
CA THR A 572 5.72 7.63 15.95
C THR A 572 6.27 7.41 14.55
N THR A 573 6.68 8.47 13.87
CA THR A 573 7.30 8.39 12.54
C THR A 573 8.78 8.02 12.64
N ILE A 574 9.20 6.96 11.94
CA ILE A 574 10.59 6.48 11.94
C ILE A 574 10.92 5.92 10.53
N PRO A 575 11.81 6.54 9.74
CA PRO A 575 12.29 7.93 9.74
C PRO A 575 11.37 8.91 8.97
N GLY A 576 11.50 10.22 9.22
CA GLY A 576 10.84 11.29 8.46
C GLY A 576 9.99 12.26 9.29
N THR A 577 9.33 13.20 8.62
CA THR A 577 8.31 14.07 9.23
C THR A 577 6.96 13.35 9.35
N SER A 578 6.31 13.48 10.49
CA SER A 578 4.97 12.90 10.73
C SER A 578 3.92 13.50 9.81
N GLN A 579 3.03 12.64 9.33
CA GLN A 579 1.82 13.02 8.60
C GLN A 579 0.62 12.57 9.44
N PRO A 580 0.11 13.45 10.32
CA PRO A 580 -1.10 13.18 11.11
C PRO A 580 -2.27 12.91 10.17
N THR A 581 -3.13 11.96 10.51
CA THR A 581 -4.27 11.56 9.66
C THR A 581 -5.44 12.52 9.89
N PHE A 582 -6.10 12.93 8.82
CA PHE A 582 -7.32 13.73 8.85
C PHE A 582 -8.56 12.83 8.97
N TYR A 583 -9.50 13.23 9.83
CA TYR A 583 -10.77 12.56 10.04
C TYR A 583 -11.90 13.59 9.92
N GLN A 584 -12.99 13.22 9.25
CA GLN A 584 -14.20 14.03 9.18
C GLN A 584 -15.42 13.15 9.41
N VAL A 585 -16.23 13.48 10.40
CA VAL A 585 -17.51 12.80 10.64
C VAL A 585 -18.56 13.41 9.73
N LEU A 586 -19.09 12.59 8.83
CA LEU A 586 -20.13 13.01 7.89
C LEU A 586 -21.54 12.77 8.43
N TYR A 587 -21.69 11.79 9.33
CA TYR A 587 -22.97 11.44 9.93
C TYR A 587 -22.76 10.80 11.30
N ASP A 588 -23.55 11.21 12.29
CA ASP A 588 -23.56 10.60 13.62
C ASP A 588 -24.94 10.69 14.27
N ASP A 589 -25.59 9.54 14.51
CA ASP A 589 -26.80 9.43 15.33
C ASP A 589 -26.56 8.73 16.68
N ILE A 590 -25.31 8.36 16.95
CA ILE A 590 -24.86 7.87 18.26
C ILE A 590 -24.86 9.05 19.24
N GLY A 591 -24.43 10.23 18.80
CA GLY A 591 -24.36 11.45 19.59
C GLY A 591 -23.03 11.55 20.34
N PHE A 592 -21.93 11.26 19.65
CA PHE A 592 -20.58 11.37 20.19
C PHE A 592 -20.16 12.83 20.38
N THR A 593 -19.40 13.08 21.44
CA THR A 593 -18.64 14.31 21.58
C THR A 593 -17.32 14.22 20.78
N SER A 594 -16.67 15.37 20.54
CA SER A 594 -15.34 15.40 19.91
C SER A 594 -14.34 14.53 20.65
N ASP A 595 -14.33 14.62 21.99
CA ASP A 595 -13.43 13.83 22.83
C ASP A 595 -13.69 12.33 22.72
N ASP A 596 -14.95 11.90 22.66
CA ASP A 596 -15.30 10.48 22.52
C ASP A 596 -14.75 9.90 21.22
N ILE A 597 -15.00 10.57 20.09
CA ILE A 597 -14.58 10.04 18.79
C ILE A 597 -13.07 10.08 18.62
N GLN A 598 -12.41 11.15 19.07
CA GLN A 598 -10.97 11.33 18.95
C GLN A 598 -10.24 10.27 19.78
N GLN A 599 -10.71 10.05 21.01
CA GLN A 599 -10.15 9.04 21.90
C GLN A 599 -10.39 7.62 21.39
N LEU A 600 -11.61 7.32 20.92
CA LEU A 600 -11.94 6.01 20.35
C LEU A 600 -11.11 5.70 19.10
N THR A 601 -11.02 6.66 18.19
CA THR A 601 -10.18 6.58 16.97
C THR A 601 -8.73 6.31 17.35
N TYR A 602 -8.18 7.05 18.32
CA TYR A 602 -6.82 6.84 18.80
C TYR A 602 -6.62 5.45 19.41
N TYR A 603 -7.58 4.95 20.19
CA TYR A 603 -7.49 3.62 20.79
C TYR A 603 -7.57 2.49 19.77
N LEU A 604 -8.38 2.62 18.72
CA LEU A 604 -8.43 1.66 17.62
C LEU A 604 -7.11 1.61 16.82
N CYS A 605 -6.28 2.65 16.88
CA CYS A 605 -4.91 2.59 16.34
C CYS A 605 -3.95 1.68 17.16
N HIS A 606 -4.40 1.11 18.27
CA HIS A 606 -3.62 0.21 19.12
C HIS A 606 -4.10 -1.25 19.08
N THR A 607 -5.16 -1.54 18.30
CA THR A 607 -5.77 -2.88 18.26
C THR A 607 -5.26 -3.75 17.11
N ASP A 608 -4.26 -3.29 16.34
CA ASP A 608 -3.65 -4.10 15.29
C ASP A 608 -2.90 -5.31 15.89
N VAL A 609 -3.30 -6.51 15.46
CA VAL A 609 -2.76 -7.78 15.95
C VAL A 609 -1.40 -8.14 15.34
N ARG A 610 -0.96 -7.43 14.29
CA ARG A 610 0.26 -7.75 13.53
C ARG A 610 1.53 -7.19 14.17
N CYS A 611 1.40 -6.18 15.02
CA CYS A 611 2.55 -5.51 15.62
C CYS A 611 2.24 -4.99 17.03
N THR A 612 3.30 -4.75 17.80
CA THR A 612 3.23 -4.07 19.10
C THR A 612 3.61 -2.58 18.96
N ASN A 613 3.15 -1.98 17.87
CA ASN A 613 3.37 -0.58 17.52
C ASN A 613 2.02 0.08 17.24
N VAL A 614 1.93 1.38 17.50
CA VAL A 614 0.74 2.17 17.16
C VAL A 614 0.74 2.45 15.66
N ILE A 615 -0.39 2.22 15.01
CA ILE A 615 -0.57 2.41 13.57
C ILE A 615 -1.16 3.79 13.26
N HIS A 616 -0.95 4.30 12.05
CA HIS A 616 -1.28 5.68 11.66
C HIS A 616 -2.77 5.93 11.38
N VAL A 617 -3.54 4.86 11.20
CA VAL A 617 -5.00 4.83 10.96
C VAL A 617 -5.63 3.75 11.85
N PRO A 618 -6.95 3.78 12.13
CA PRO A 618 -7.60 2.76 12.95
C PRO A 618 -7.45 1.36 12.36
N ALA A 619 -7.38 0.33 13.22
CA ALA A 619 -7.25 -1.06 12.80
C ALA A 619 -8.28 -1.52 11.73
N PRO A 620 -9.56 -1.10 11.75
CA PRO A 620 -10.51 -1.47 10.69
C PRO A 620 -10.08 -1.04 9.28
N ILE A 621 -9.35 0.08 9.13
CA ILE A 621 -8.79 0.52 7.83
C ILE A 621 -7.44 -0.17 7.57
N HIS A 622 -6.60 -0.23 8.61
CA HIS A 622 -5.21 -0.61 8.46
C HIS A 622 -5.02 -2.10 8.30
N CYS A 623 -5.81 -2.95 8.97
CA CYS A 623 -5.73 -4.41 8.91
C CYS A 623 -6.36 -4.87 7.59
N PRO A 624 -5.58 -5.07 6.51
CA PRO A 624 -6.16 -5.71 5.35
C PRO A 624 -6.48 -7.13 5.82
N GLY A 625 -7.74 -7.54 5.76
CA GLY A 625 -8.02 -8.98 5.81
C GLY A 625 -7.24 -9.69 4.71
N ASP A 626 -7.03 -10.99 4.88
CA ASP A 626 -6.28 -11.81 3.92
C ASP A 626 -6.84 -11.63 2.48
N GLY A 627 -8.13 -11.33 2.34
CA GLY A 627 -8.79 -11.02 1.08
C GLY A 627 -8.29 -9.76 0.39
N ARG A 628 -8.10 -8.63 1.10
CA ARG A 628 -7.57 -7.39 0.48
C ARG A 628 -6.17 -7.61 -0.07
N ARG A 629 -5.32 -8.33 0.67
CA ARG A 629 -3.97 -8.66 0.19
C ARG A 629 -4.04 -9.58 -1.02
N VAL A 630 -4.82 -10.66 -0.94
CA VAL A 630 -5.05 -11.56 -2.08
C VAL A 630 -5.57 -10.79 -3.30
N ALA A 631 -6.49 -9.85 -3.13
CA ALA A 631 -7.05 -9.06 -4.22
C ALA A 631 -6.06 -8.07 -4.83
N LEU A 632 -5.29 -7.34 -4.00
CA LEU A 632 -4.23 -6.46 -4.48
C LEU A 632 -3.17 -7.21 -5.28
N GLU A 633 -2.89 -8.44 -4.90
CA GLU A 633 -1.89 -9.27 -5.56
C GLU A 633 -2.46 -9.98 -6.81
N LEU A 634 -3.70 -10.49 -6.76
CA LEU A 634 -4.42 -11.00 -7.93
C LEU A 634 -4.58 -9.94 -9.02
N SER A 635 -4.82 -8.69 -8.64
CA SER A 635 -4.92 -7.59 -9.60
C SER A 635 -3.63 -7.39 -10.40
N GLN A 636 -2.46 -7.67 -9.80
CA GLN A 636 -1.19 -7.66 -10.51
C GLN A 636 -1.08 -8.84 -11.48
N VAL A 637 -1.55 -10.03 -11.08
CA VAL A 637 -1.54 -11.22 -11.95
C VAL A 637 -2.46 -11.05 -13.14
N ILE A 638 -3.67 -10.50 -12.94
CA ILE A 638 -4.63 -10.22 -14.03
C ILE A 638 -3.99 -9.29 -15.06
N VAL A 639 -3.36 -8.21 -14.60
CA VAL A 639 -2.68 -7.29 -15.51
C VAL A 639 -1.50 -7.97 -16.20
N LEU A 640 -0.66 -8.73 -15.49
CA LEU A 640 0.44 -9.47 -16.12
C LEU A 640 -0.05 -10.48 -17.17
N SER A 641 -1.22 -11.11 -16.98
CA SER A 641 -1.80 -12.05 -17.93
C SER A 641 -2.35 -11.39 -19.21
N GLU A 642 -2.70 -10.10 -19.17
CA GLU A 642 -3.03 -9.33 -20.37
C GLU A 642 -1.78 -9.06 -21.25
N TYR A 643 -0.57 -9.11 -20.64
CA TYR A 643 0.69 -8.84 -21.33
C TYR A 643 1.50 -10.09 -21.68
N ASP A 644 1.21 -11.25 -21.08
CA ASP A 644 1.85 -12.52 -21.41
C ASP A 644 0.79 -13.63 -21.62
N PRO A 645 0.52 -14.03 -22.88
CA PRO A 645 -0.44 -15.09 -23.17
C PRO A 645 0.00 -16.48 -22.67
N MET A 646 1.26 -16.66 -22.24
CA MET A 646 1.70 -17.89 -21.55
C MET A 646 1.28 -17.93 -20.07
N LEU A 647 1.01 -16.78 -19.45
CA LEU A 647 0.29 -16.67 -18.17
C LEU A 647 -1.20 -16.91 -18.44
N ASN A 648 -1.51 -18.12 -18.91
CA ASN A 648 -2.85 -18.49 -19.32
C ASN A 648 -3.75 -18.53 -18.09
N MET A 649 -4.56 -17.48 -17.91
CA MET A 649 -5.55 -17.35 -16.83
C MET A 649 -6.50 -18.54 -16.74
N ASN A 650 -6.69 -19.27 -17.84
CA ASN A 650 -7.48 -20.51 -17.85
C ASN A 650 -6.86 -21.64 -17.03
N ASN A 651 -5.55 -21.66 -16.76
CA ASN A 651 -4.96 -22.65 -15.85
C ASN A 651 -5.11 -22.22 -14.40
N ILE A 652 -4.93 -20.93 -14.10
CA ILE A 652 -5.13 -20.39 -12.75
C ILE A 652 -6.61 -20.56 -12.37
N PHE A 653 -7.55 -20.02 -13.16
CA PHE A 653 -9.00 -20.14 -12.95
C PHE A 653 -9.61 -21.51 -13.26
N GLY A 654 -9.04 -22.28 -14.19
CA GLY A 654 -9.49 -23.64 -14.49
C GLY A 654 -9.17 -24.65 -13.40
N CYS A 655 -8.13 -24.42 -12.60
CA CYS A 655 -7.91 -25.18 -11.36
C CYS A 655 -8.85 -24.76 -10.21
N PHE A 656 -9.59 -23.64 -10.35
CA PHE A 656 -10.53 -23.16 -9.33
C PHE A 656 -11.96 -23.70 -9.49
N TYR A 657 -12.38 -24.11 -10.70
CA TYR A 657 -13.67 -24.76 -10.95
C TYR A 657 -13.73 -26.21 -10.47
#